data_AF-M2MTZ0-F1
#
_entry.id   AF-M2MTZ0-F1
#
_cell.length_a   1.000
_cell.length_b   1.000
_cell.length_c   1.000
_cell.angle_alpha   90.00
_cell.angle_beta   90.00
_cell.angle_gamma   90.00
#
_symmetry.space_group_name_H-M   'P 1'
#
loop_
_entity.id
_entity.type
_entity.pdbx_description
1 polymer ?
#
loop_
_entity_poly.entity_id
_entity_poly.type
_entity_poly.pdbx_seq_one_letter_code
_entity_poly.pdbx_strand_id
1 'polypeptide(L)'
;MAPVTINGNTVELAQSAASSGYFPSDASETNYILVQFSQPRTTAAYEELARHGVRIQRVEEKDTLLCRYEPSDLEVLRRLPYVAHVSVYHGDFVVHPSVWDAVNAAPLDRSTETEAGGNTDPAIAIAIVLHESCGQHGEDVWQTIQSQIDPSAELIDASLPQVRARVKGTTLSQIASMDSVRSINRVRRFEFHTAQAYPTIAQLGEPWTTENNTVFKGRGEVVAVADSGCGGHDPPSVGFEDRVVGRVNLTDTPARNHPSMLWDWDGHGTHVAGCVLGKYTRPTIPNAFLPSYKRRCKTMNGPATEAGLFSIRIVGPPPSGNLVPDLATLFDTPYMLADGTPRLARVHNNSWGSSSVASSIVLVQAYGDNDAGLVDRAMSNEAELLIVMSSGNDGSKKTQSVANSGGPYQYSQVNESRLAKNSLIVGATFNNRSMTRLNAAGRARWADQRLADAAVQEATCCDGTFNISPFGTIGFPRSPSRVLAFSSKGPTPEGRIKPDVVAPGAGILSATTTHPSRTLPNDAYGVCPYPELCFCSGTSMAAPLVSGLAACVREALRTKGPVHAIAGPIPNPSGALVKALLINGAVDLVGSAYEYVDYTAAPGDERRTVGLMPPSPNGTQGFGRVNLNRSLVSLTEDGGIFLGEAAVNAGNPLPQQTAEQSVTLPTSIARSSLRVTLTWTDPPGAQLQNSLSLAVRCTDGSGAAHIFPADIPTRCPWEINPIPFAANSNTQRATIGNAHNYQQGINITVNINSPIQPYNIPPPRGGNGPVVHRATQPFAVVWAFDAS
;
A
#
# COMPACT_ATOMS: atom_id res chain seq x y z
N MET A 1 13.21 -21.49 22.37
CA MET A 1 13.43 -20.09 21.93
C MET A 1 13.61 -20.10 20.42
N ALA A 2 13.04 -19.13 19.72
CA ALA A 2 13.21 -18.96 18.28
C ALA A 2 14.01 -17.67 17.99
N PRO A 3 14.79 -17.62 16.89
CA PRO A 3 15.37 -16.36 16.43
C PRO A 3 14.27 -15.36 16.10
N VAL A 4 14.51 -14.09 16.40
CA VAL A 4 13.55 -12.99 16.20
C VAL A 4 14.11 -12.03 15.16
N THR A 5 13.29 -11.65 14.19
CA THR A 5 13.63 -10.60 13.23
C THR A 5 13.01 -9.27 13.68
N ILE A 6 13.83 -8.24 13.89
CA ILE A 6 13.39 -6.87 14.14
C ILE A 6 14.19 -5.95 13.21
N ASN A 7 13.51 -5.03 12.53
CA ASN A 7 14.15 -4.06 11.61
C ASN A 7 15.10 -4.72 10.57
N GLY A 8 14.70 -5.87 10.03
CA GLY A 8 15.48 -6.65 9.07
C GLY A 8 16.65 -7.46 9.65
N ASN A 9 16.97 -7.31 10.93
CA ASN A 9 18.02 -8.05 11.62
C ASN A 9 17.45 -9.26 12.35
N THR A 10 17.91 -10.47 12.02
CA THR A 10 17.53 -11.72 12.70
C THR A 10 18.59 -12.11 13.72
N VAL A 11 18.23 -12.22 15.00
CA VAL A 11 19.15 -12.55 16.11
C VAL A 11 18.67 -13.79 16.87
N GLU A 12 19.60 -14.70 17.21
CA GLU A 12 19.33 -15.83 18.11
C GLU A 12 19.44 -15.41 19.58
N LEU A 13 18.31 -15.39 20.29
CA LEU A 13 18.23 -15.12 21.73
C LEU A 13 18.85 -16.24 22.61
N ALA A 14 19.41 -17.30 22.01
CA ALA A 14 19.84 -18.52 22.71
C ALA A 14 21.38 -18.67 22.82
N GLN A 15 22.14 -18.38 21.76
CA GLN A 15 23.61 -18.59 21.76
C GLN A 15 24.38 -17.59 22.63
N SER A 16 23.70 -16.54 23.07
CA SER A 16 24.24 -15.36 23.76
C SER A 16 24.06 -15.40 25.27
N ALA A 17 23.13 -16.21 25.77
CA ALA A 17 22.65 -16.17 27.16
C ALA A 17 23.47 -17.01 28.16
N ALA A 18 24.54 -17.68 27.72
CA ALA A 18 25.24 -18.67 28.56
C ALA A 18 26.79 -18.72 28.45
N SER A 19 27.41 -18.02 27.49
CA SER A 19 28.86 -18.18 27.25
C SER A 19 29.63 -16.96 26.74
N SER A 20 28.98 -15.84 26.39
CA SER A 20 29.64 -14.70 25.73
C SER A 20 29.44 -13.33 26.41
N GLY A 21 28.50 -13.19 27.34
CA GLY A 21 28.16 -11.90 27.95
C GLY A 21 27.52 -10.90 26.98
N TYR A 22 27.02 -11.37 25.83
CA TYR A 22 26.55 -10.54 24.71
C TYR A 22 25.21 -9.84 24.97
N PHE A 23 24.29 -10.48 25.72
CA PHE A 23 23.19 -9.75 26.35
C PHE A 23 23.53 -9.52 27.83
N PRO A 24 23.38 -8.29 28.34
CA PRO A 24 23.37 -8.00 29.77
C PRO A 24 22.45 -8.93 30.59
N SER A 25 22.86 -9.21 31.83
CA SER A 25 22.10 -10.01 32.79
C SER A 25 20.77 -9.37 33.19
N ASP A 26 20.75 -8.04 33.22
CA ASP A 26 19.73 -7.14 33.71
C ASP A 26 19.57 -5.94 32.77
N ALA A 27 18.62 -5.04 33.06
CA ALA A 27 18.34 -3.84 32.29
C ALA A 27 18.82 -2.55 33.00
N SER A 28 20.02 -2.55 33.60
CA SER A 28 20.56 -1.36 34.28
C SER A 28 20.98 -0.21 33.35
N GLU A 29 21.25 -0.49 32.07
CA GLU A 29 21.73 0.50 31.08
C GLU A 29 20.67 0.91 30.04
N THR A 30 19.47 0.30 30.04
CA THR A 30 18.41 0.56 29.06
C THR A 30 17.03 0.30 29.64
N ASN A 31 16.04 1.09 29.23
CA ASN A 31 14.64 0.87 29.61
C ASN A 31 13.89 -0.07 28.66
N TYR A 32 14.57 -0.71 27.69
CA TYR A 32 13.92 -1.45 26.60
C TYR A 32 14.28 -2.93 26.58
N ILE A 33 13.25 -3.79 26.56
CA ILE A 33 13.38 -5.23 26.71
C ILE A 33 12.55 -5.99 25.67
N LEU A 34 12.99 -7.21 25.35
CA LEU A 34 12.26 -8.19 24.56
C LEU A 34 11.74 -9.31 25.45
N VAL A 35 10.44 -9.62 25.35
CA VAL A 35 9.79 -10.73 26.07
C VAL A 35 9.24 -11.73 25.06
N GLN A 36 9.90 -12.88 24.89
CA GLN A 36 9.42 -13.97 24.03
C GLN A 36 8.56 -14.95 24.83
N PHE A 37 7.39 -15.31 24.31
CA PHE A 37 6.47 -16.24 24.98
C PHE A 37 6.79 -17.72 24.65
N SER A 38 6.46 -18.62 25.58
CA SER A 38 6.56 -20.08 25.40
C SER A 38 5.28 -20.74 24.87
N GLN A 39 4.17 -20.01 24.91
CA GLN A 39 2.83 -20.45 24.54
C GLN A 39 2.00 -19.26 24.01
N PRO A 40 0.83 -19.48 23.35
CA PRO A 40 0.01 -18.40 22.82
C PRO A 40 -0.32 -17.32 23.86
N ARG A 41 -0.20 -16.04 23.45
CA ARG A 41 -0.35 -14.87 24.32
C ARG A 41 -1.80 -14.70 24.80
N THR A 42 -2.05 -14.81 26.11
CA THR A 42 -3.38 -14.68 26.72
C THR A 42 -3.54 -13.34 27.45
N THR A 43 -4.79 -12.85 27.59
CA THR A 43 -5.10 -11.64 28.38
C THR A 43 -4.43 -11.65 29.76
N ALA A 44 -4.59 -12.72 30.54
CA ALA A 44 -4.04 -12.85 31.89
C ALA A 44 -2.50 -12.73 31.94
N ALA A 45 -1.79 -13.23 30.92
CA ALA A 45 -0.34 -13.09 30.83
C ALA A 45 0.09 -11.63 30.57
N TYR A 46 -0.69 -10.88 29.80
CA TYR A 46 -0.46 -9.45 29.61
C TYR A 46 -0.87 -8.62 30.85
N GLU A 47 -1.95 -9.00 31.57
CA GLU A 47 -2.32 -8.38 32.87
C GLU A 47 -1.17 -8.52 33.88
N GLU A 48 -0.53 -9.68 33.91
CA GLU A 48 0.59 -9.97 34.81
C GLU A 48 1.86 -9.19 34.46
N LEU A 49 2.23 -9.12 33.17
CA LEU A 49 3.33 -8.26 32.72
C LEU A 49 3.06 -6.78 33.08
N ALA A 50 1.84 -6.29 32.90
CA ALA A 50 1.45 -4.93 33.29
C ALA A 50 1.55 -4.72 34.81
N ARG A 51 1.14 -5.69 35.64
CA ARG A 51 1.32 -5.67 37.11
C ARG A 51 2.80 -5.62 37.53
N HIS A 52 3.71 -6.20 36.73
CA HIS A 52 5.15 -6.10 36.95
C HIS A 52 5.78 -4.79 36.43
N GLY A 53 4.99 -3.88 35.84
CA GLY A 53 5.46 -2.59 35.31
C GLY A 53 5.90 -2.61 33.85
N VAL A 54 5.73 -3.73 33.14
CA VAL A 54 6.06 -3.86 31.71
C VAL A 54 5.03 -3.08 30.87
N ARG A 55 5.52 -2.11 30.09
CA ARG A 55 4.70 -1.34 29.14
C ARG A 55 5.00 -1.80 27.72
N ILE A 56 4.04 -2.45 27.07
CA ILE A 56 4.20 -2.96 25.71
C ILE A 56 4.29 -1.77 24.75
N GLN A 57 5.29 -1.80 23.85
CA GLN A 57 5.36 -0.90 22.69
C GLN A 57 4.85 -1.61 21.44
N ARG A 58 5.27 -2.86 21.20
CA ARG A 58 4.96 -3.61 19.98
C ARG A 58 4.88 -5.12 20.17
N VAL A 59 4.15 -5.75 19.24
CA VAL A 59 4.23 -7.16 18.88
C VAL A 59 5.24 -7.31 17.74
N GLU A 60 6.25 -8.15 17.96
CA GLU A 60 7.29 -8.52 16.99
C GLU A 60 7.18 -10.03 16.64
N GLU A 61 8.15 -10.57 15.89
CA GLU A 61 8.09 -11.97 15.44
C GLU A 61 8.14 -13.01 16.56
N LYS A 62 7.60 -14.22 16.27
CA LYS A 62 7.66 -15.41 17.15
C LYS A 62 7.07 -15.19 18.55
N ASP A 63 5.96 -14.46 18.62
CA ASP A 63 5.29 -14.08 19.88
C ASP A 63 6.24 -13.37 20.87
N THR A 64 7.13 -12.53 20.31
CA THR A 64 7.99 -11.62 21.06
C THR A 64 7.32 -10.25 21.20
N LEU A 65 7.42 -9.63 22.37
CA LEU A 65 7.00 -8.24 22.60
C LEU A 65 8.22 -7.35 22.77
N LEU A 66 8.22 -6.18 22.13
CA LEU A 66 9.10 -5.07 22.49
C LEU A 66 8.39 -4.22 23.56
N CYS A 67 9.04 -4.02 24.70
CA CYS A 67 8.46 -3.35 25.86
C CYS A 67 9.42 -2.31 26.46
N ARG A 68 8.85 -1.30 27.12
CA ARG A 68 9.53 -0.42 28.08
C ARG A 68 9.38 -1.01 29.50
N TYR A 69 10.46 -1.02 30.27
CA TYR A 69 10.55 -1.58 31.61
C TYR A 69 11.56 -0.76 32.43
N GLU A 70 11.10 -0.07 33.49
CA GLU A 70 11.97 0.76 34.35
C GLU A 70 12.81 -0.03 35.38
N PRO A 71 12.36 -1.19 35.93
CA PRO A 71 13.20 -1.99 36.82
C PRO A 71 14.34 -2.67 36.07
N SER A 72 15.53 -2.77 36.68
CA SER A 72 16.65 -3.49 36.07
C SER A 72 16.50 -5.02 36.18
N ASP A 73 15.85 -5.56 37.21
CA ASP A 73 15.81 -7.01 37.46
C ASP A 73 14.88 -7.77 36.49
N LEU A 74 15.49 -8.49 35.55
CA LEU A 74 14.79 -9.33 34.57
C LEU A 74 14.41 -10.72 35.12
N GLU A 75 14.93 -11.15 36.28
CA GLU A 75 14.62 -12.47 36.86
C GLU A 75 13.15 -12.58 37.29
N VAL A 76 12.55 -11.47 37.70
CA VAL A 76 11.11 -11.38 38.00
C VAL A 76 10.27 -11.82 36.79
N LEU A 77 10.66 -11.41 35.59
CA LEU A 77 9.96 -11.71 34.34
C LEU A 77 10.32 -13.09 33.78
N ARG A 78 11.58 -13.52 33.89
CA ARG A 78 12.06 -14.85 33.44
C ARG A 78 11.43 -16.02 34.20
N ARG A 79 10.88 -15.78 35.39
CA ARG A 79 10.20 -16.79 36.22
C ARG A 79 8.72 -16.98 35.88
N LEU A 80 8.15 -16.15 35.00
CA LEU A 80 6.75 -16.25 34.59
C LEU A 80 6.56 -17.49 33.68
N PRO A 81 5.60 -18.39 33.96
CA PRO A 81 5.55 -19.72 33.35
C PRO A 81 5.25 -19.74 31.83
N TYR A 82 4.77 -18.63 31.29
CA TYR A 82 4.46 -18.43 29.88
C TYR A 82 5.56 -17.67 29.11
N VAL A 83 6.66 -17.30 29.77
CA VAL A 83 7.80 -16.60 29.17
C VAL A 83 8.87 -17.64 28.78
N ALA A 84 9.31 -17.59 27.53
CA ALA A 84 10.42 -18.39 27.01
C ALA A 84 11.77 -17.69 27.15
N HIS A 85 11.80 -16.36 27.09
CA HIS A 85 13.03 -15.56 27.20
C HIS A 85 12.75 -14.10 27.58
N VAL A 86 13.69 -13.48 28.31
CA VAL A 86 13.75 -12.02 28.50
C VAL A 86 15.19 -11.51 28.38
N SER A 87 15.41 -10.60 27.44
CA SER A 87 16.66 -9.88 27.19
C SER A 87 16.40 -8.38 27.07
N VAL A 88 17.46 -7.58 27.13
CA VAL A 88 17.42 -6.19 26.66
C VAL A 88 17.23 -6.12 25.13
N TYR A 89 16.79 -4.96 24.63
CA TYR A 89 16.76 -4.65 23.20
C TYR A 89 18.17 -4.24 22.74
N HIS A 90 18.90 -5.16 22.07
CA HIS A 90 20.31 -4.96 21.73
C HIS A 90 20.52 -4.15 20.44
N GLY A 91 21.65 -3.43 20.35
CA GLY A 91 22.00 -2.54 19.25
C GLY A 91 22.04 -3.19 17.85
N ASP A 92 22.23 -4.52 17.78
CA ASP A 92 22.18 -5.28 16.52
C ASP A 92 20.78 -5.32 15.87
N PHE A 93 19.71 -4.99 16.60
CA PHE A 93 18.40 -4.74 15.99
C PHE A 93 18.27 -3.32 15.42
N VAL A 94 19.07 -2.36 15.89
CA VAL A 94 18.85 -0.93 15.63
C VAL A 94 19.18 -0.53 14.20
N VAL A 95 20.30 -0.94 13.61
CA VAL A 95 20.69 -0.51 12.24
C VAL A 95 20.17 -1.49 11.19
N HIS A 96 19.25 -1.06 10.33
CA HIS A 96 18.70 -1.90 9.26
C HIS A 96 19.80 -2.31 8.25
N PRO A 97 19.88 -3.57 7.79
CA PRO A 97 20.97 -4.05 6.93
C PRO A 97 21.25 -3.19 5.69
N SER A 98 20.20 -2.64 5.05
CA SER A 98 20.34 -1.77 3.86
C SER A 98 21.03 -0.43 4.09
N VAL A 99 21.30 -0.06 5.35
CA VAL A 99 22.19 1.05 5.73
C VAL A 99 23.65 0.59 5.64
N TRP A 100 23.99 -0.57 6.20
CA TRP A 100 25.33 -1.17 6.05
C TRP A 100 25.65 -1.53 4.60
N ASP A 101 24.68 -2.01 3.82
CA ASP A 101 24.83 -2.19 2.37
C ASP A 101 25.19 -0.87 1.66
N ALA A 102 24.70 0.28 2.17
CA ALA A 102 24.98 1.60 1.61
C ALA A 102 26.36 2.15 2.03
N VAL A 103 26.82 1.83 3.25
CA VAL A 103 28.20 2.11 3.72
C VAL A 103 29.22 1.32 2.90
N ASN A 104 28.94 0.02 2.71
CA ASN A 104 29.91 -0.93 2.16
C ASN A 104 29.86 -1.05 0.62
N ALA A 105 28.91 -0.37 -0.05
CA ALA A 105 28.80 -0.40 -1.51
C ALA A 105 30.01 0.27 -2.19
N ALA A 106 30.73 -0.51 -3.01
CA ALA A 106 31.72 0.04 -3.94
C ALA A 106 31.05 1.06 -4.90
N PRO A 107 31.74 2.16 -5.28
CA PRO A 107 31.12 3.30 -5.96
C PRO A 107 30.74 2.99 -7.42
N LEU A 108 29.52 2.48 -7.61
CA LEU A 108 29.00 2.04 -8.92
C LEU A 108 27.89 2.92 -9.53
N ASP A 109 27.30 3.86 -8.77
CA ASP A 109 26.30 4.81 -9.31
C ASP A 109 26.43 6.22 -8.69
N ARG A 110 27.56 6.90 -8.97
CA ARG A 110 27.69 8.36 -8.75
C ARG A 110 27.14 9.15 -9.93
N SER A 111 25.85 9.00 -10.22
CA SER A 111 25.16 9.76 -11.28
C SER A 111 24.68 11.15 -10.84
N THR A 112 24.46 11.39 -9.53
CA THR A 112 23.97 12.69 -8.99
C THR A 112 24.49 13.06 -7.58
N GLU A 113 25.60 12.46 -7.10
CA GLU A 113 26.24 12.88 -5.84
C GLU A 113 27.73 13.19 -6.09
N THR A 114 28.00 14.47 -6.36
CA THR A 114 29.33 15.02 -6.63
C THR A 114 29.61 16.27 -5.81
N GLU A 115 30.11 16.09 -4.59
CA GLU A 115 31.15 16.99 -4.08
C GLU A 115 32.50 16.27 -4.21
N ALA A 116 33.50 16.95 -4.76
CA ALA A 116 34.79 16.36 -5.11
C ALA A 116 35.78 16.38 -3.95
N GLY A 117 35.44 15.70 -2.85
CA GLY A 117 36.31 15.47 -1.70
C GLY A 117 36.89 14.06 -1.68
N GLY A 118 38.21 13.93 -1.49
CA GLY A 118 38.91 12.64 -1.32
C GLY A 118 38.74 12.03 0.08
N ASN A 119 37.52 12.03 0.62
CA ASN A 119 37.22 11.58 1.98
C ASN A 119 36.90 10.08 2.02
N THR A 120 37.41 9.36 3.01
CA THR A 120 37.35 7.88 3.10
C THR A 120 36.11 7.34 3.82
N ASP A 121 35.16 8.20 4.17
CA ASP A 121 33.89 7.85 4.81
C ASP A 121 32.74 8.62 4.14
N PRO A 122 31.82 7.97 3.41
CA PRO A 122 30.71 8.64 2.74
C PRO A 122 29.61 9.04 3.74
N ALA A 123 29.10 10.26 3.61
CA ALA A 123 27.93 10.71 4.38
C ALA A 123 26.64 10.15 3.77
N ILE A 124 25.83 9.45 4.57
CA ILE A 124 24.65 8.69 4.14
C ILE A 124 23.39 9.28 4.76
N ALA A 125 22.35 9.46 3.95
CA ALA A 125 21.04 9.89 4.42
C ALA A 125 20.32 8.75 5.16
N ILE A 126 20.10 8.93 6.46
CA ILE A 126 19.43 7.98 7.35
C ILE A 126 18.19 8.59 8.01
N ALA A 127 17.28 7.73 8.45
CA ALA A 127 16.12 8.03 9.27
C ALA A 127 16.22 7.26 10.59
N ILE A 128 16.51 8.00 11.65
CA ILE A 128 16.62 7.56 13.04
C ILE A 128 15.22 7.67 13.64
N VAL A 129 14.66 6.58 14.18
CA VAL A 129 13.28 6.54 14.69
C VAL A 129 13.30 6.17 16.17
N LEU A 130 12.58 6.94 16.99
CA LEU A 130 12.69 6.87 18.44
C LEU A 130 11.72 5.85 19.06
N HIS A 131 12.09 5.32 20.23
CA HIS A 131 11.21 4.51 21.08
C HIS A 131 9.99 5.32 21.54
N GLU A 132 8.82 4.68 21.60
CA GLU A 132 7.59 5.36 22.01
C GLU A 132 7.66 5.75 23.49
N SER A 133 7.32 7.02 23.78
CA SER A 133 7.42 7.62 25.11
C SER A 133 8.82 7.54 25.74
N CYS A 134 9.90 7.62 24.94
CA CYS A 134 11.27 7.70 25.47
C CYS A 134 11.54 8.96 26.31
N GLY A 135 10.81 10.06 26.07
CA GLY A 135 10.99 11.34 26.78
C GLY A 135 11.88 12.35 26.04
N GLN A 136 12.39 11.98 24.87
CA GLN A 136 13.09 12.86 23.93
C GLN A 136 12.28 13.05 22.65
N HIS A 137 12.45 14.20 22.02
CA HIS A 137 11.97 14.52 20.68
C HIS A 137 13.12 14.40 19.65
N GLY A 138 12.77 14.44 18.35
CA GLY A 138 13.77 14.41 17.27
C GLY A 138 14.83 15.52 17.42
N GLU A 139 14.41 16.71 17.83
CA GLU A 139 15.31 17.86 18.05
C GLU A 139 16.37 17.59 19.16
N ASP A 140 16.00 16.95 20.26
CA ASP A 140 16.94 16.64 21.37
C ASP A 140 18.01 15.62 20.95
N VAL A 141 17.58 14.64 20.15
CA VAL A 141 18.46 13.61 19.57
C VAL A 141 19.35 14.23 18.48
N TRP A 142 18.81 15.10 17.64
CA TRP A 142 19.57 15.84 16.65
C TRP A 142 20.67 16.71 17.27
N GLN A 143 20.35 17.51 18.29
CA GLN A 143 21.32 18.34 19.01
C GLN A 143 22.42 17.49 19.66
N THR A 144 22.07 16.30 20.16
CA THR A 144 23.05 15.32 20.67
C THR A 144 23.99 14.85 19.56
N ILE A 145 23.46 14.43 18.40
CA ILE A 145 24.25 13.96 17.26
C ILE A 145 25.21 15.07 16.78
N GLN A 146 24.70 16.28 16.54
CA GLN A 146 25.49 17.40 16.03
C GLN A 146 26.55 17.89 17.03
N SER A 147 26.29 17.83 18.34
CA SER A 147 27.24 18.33 19.36
C SER A 147 28.29 17.30 19.80
N GLN A 148 27.99 16.00 19.76
CA GLN A 148 28.80 14.97 20.42
C GLN A 148 29.24 13.80 19.52
N ILE A 149 28.54 13.54 18.40
CA ILE A 149 28.75 12.32 17.58
C ILE A 149 29.29 12.65 16.18
N ASP A 150 28.58 13.46 15.40
CA ASP A 150 29.02 13.92 14.08
C ASP A 150 28.78 15.44 13.93
N PRO A 151 29.77 16.28 14.31
CA PRO A 151 29.72 17.73 14.10
C PRO A 151 29.72 18.18 12.63
N SER A 152 29.75 17.23 11.68
CA SER A 152 29.58 17.47 10.24
C SER A 152 28.31 16.83 9.67
N ALA A 153 27.41 16.33 10.52
CA ALA A 153 26.11 15.87 10.07
C ALA A 153 25.25 17.03 9.53
N GLU A 154 24.41 16.73 8.54
CA GLU A 154 23.46 17.68 7.96
C GLU A 154 22.03 17.25 8.30
N LEU A 155 21.24 18.16 8.89
CA LEU A 155 19.82 17.90 9.15
C LEU A 155 19.02 17.93 7.84
N ILE A 156 18.18 16.91 7.64
CA ILE A 156 17.16 16.88 6.58
C ILE A 156 15.79 17.24 7.18
N ASP A 157 15.44 16.63 8.32
CA ASP A 157 14.22 16.93 9.10
C ASP A 157 14.35 16.41 10.54
N ALA A 158 13.76 17.11 11.52
CA ALA A 158 13.65 16.68 12.92
C ALA A 158 12.18 16.54 13.39
N SER A 159 11.22 16.54 12.46
CA SER A 159 9.80 16.51 12.79
C SER A 159 9.32 15.13 13.27
N LEU A 160 8.47 15.14 14.31
CA LEU A 160 7.83 13.96 14.92
C LEU A 160 8.86 13.02 15.61
N PRO A 161 8.61 11.75 15.96
CA PRO A 161 9.57 10.92 16.71
C PRO A 161 10.60 10.26 15.77
N GLN A 162 11.15 11.04 14.84
CA GLN A 162 12.23 10.66 13.94
C GLN A 162 13.21 11.83 13.72
N VAL A 163 14.44 11.51 13.34
CA VAL A 163 15.42 12.45 12.80
C VAL A 163 15.89 11.92 11.46
N ARG A 164 15.79 12.74 10.41
CA ARG A 164 16.35 12.47 9.09
C ARG A 164 17.61 13.33 8.95
N ALA A 165 18.76 12.71 8.76
CA ALA A 165 20.04 13.40 8.67
C ALA A 165 20.99 12.71 7.69
N ARG A 166 21.97 13.44 7.15
CA ARG A 166 23.17 12.86 6.55
C ARG A 166 24.24 12.73 7.63
N VAL A 167 24.77 11.53 7.85
CA VAL A 167 25.82 11.23 8.84
C VAL A 167 26.90 10.35 8.24
N LYS A 168 28.10 10.38 8.83
CA LYS A 168 29.21 9.47 8.49
C LYS A 168 28.92 8.01 8.81
N GLY A 169 29.35 7.09 7.94
CA GLY A 169 29.26 5.65 8.16
C GLY A 169 29.96 5.20 9.45
N THR A 170 31.10 5.80 9.82
CA THR A 170 31.82 5.48 11.08
C THR A 170 31.04 5.84 12.35
N THR A 171 30.07 6.75 12.29
CA THR A 171 29.32 7.21 13.47
C THR A 171 28.04 6.40 13.76
N LEU A 172 27.59 5.57 12.81
CA LEU A 172 26.34 4.82 12.90
C LEU A 172 26.20 4.00 14.19
N SER A 173 27.28 3.34 14.64
CA SER A 173 27.26 2.53 15.86
C SER A 173 27.11 3.36 17.14
N GLN A 174 27.55 4.62 17.14
CA GLN A 174 27.39 5.53 18.28
C GLN A 174 25.95 6.05 18.36
N ILE A 175 25.37 6.42 17.21
CA ILE A 175 23.95 6.79 17.11
C ILE A 175 23.05 5.61 17.51
N ALA A 176 23.41 4.39 17.10
CA ALA A 176 22.70 3.16 17.45
C ALA A 176 22.80 2.76 18.93
N SER A 177 23.77 3.31 19.69
CA SER A 177 23.91 3.08 21.13
C SER A 177 23.13 4.06 22.02
N MET A 178 22.36 4.98 21.43
CA MET A 178 21.48 5.90 22.18
C MET A 178 20.19 5.18 22.59
N ASP A 179 19.91 5.02 23.89
CA ASP A 179 18.73 4.29 24.44
C ASP A 179 17.38 4.75 23.84
N SER A 180 17.26 6.02 23.43
CA SER A 180 16.05 6.55 22.80
C SER A 180 15.83 6.10 21.35
N VAL A 181 16.83 5.55 20.67
CA VAL A 181 16.79 5.19 19.24
C VAL A 181 16.37 3.73 19.06
N ARG A 182 15.15 3.52 18.51
CA ARG A 182 14.64 2.17 18.22
C ARG A 182 15.20 1.59 16.93
N SER A 183 15.26 2.39 15.86
CA SER A 183 15.69 1.91 14.54
C SER A 183 16.33 3.01 13.69
N ILE A 184 17.38 2.64 12.96
CA ILE A 184 18.07 3.46 11.96
C ILE A 184 17.84 2.81 10.60
N ASN A 185 17.23 3.57 9.71
CA ASN A 185 16.78 3.14 8.39
C ASN A 185 17.43 4.01 7.30
N ARG A 186 17.48 3.56 6.05
CA ARG A 186 18.02 4.35 4.94
C ARG A 186 16.96 5.29 4.36
N VAL A 187 17.28 6.57 4.17
CA VAL A 187 16.42 7.49 3.39
C VAL A 187 16.63 7.23 1.90
N ARG A 188 15.55 6.93 1.18
CA ARG A 188 15.59 6.49 -0.23
C ARG A 188 14.84 7.47 -1.14
N ARG A 189 15.52 7.97 -2.17
CA ARG A 189 14.91 8.85 -3.19
C ARG A 189 13.75 8.13 -3.90
N PHE A 190 12.68 8.85 -4.18
CA PHE A 190 11.51 8.28 -4.86
C PHE A 190 11.67 8.28 -6.38
N GLU A 191 10.96 7.37 -7.05
CA GLU A 191 10.79 7.29 -8.50
C GLU A 191 9.31 7.09 -8.84
N PHE A 192 8.86 7.64 -9.97
CA PHE A 192 7.54 7.37 -10.49
C PHE A 192 7.48 5.96 -11.07
N HIS A 193 6.47 5.17 -10.71
CA HIS A 193 6.23 3.86 -11.33
C HIS A 193 5.58 4.00 -12.72
N THR A 194 6.23 4.75 -13.60
CA THR A 194 6.02 4.69 -15.05
C THR A 194 6.71 3.45 -15.62
N ALA A 195 6.15 2.89 -16.69
CA ALA A 195 6.81 1.87 -17.47
C ALA A 195 6.91 2.35 -18.93
N GLN A 196 8.07 2.13 -19.57
CA GLN A 196 8.19 2.21 -21.03
C GLN A 196 7.55 0.96 -21.67
N ALA A 197 6.25 0.73 -21.43
CA ALA A 197 5.60 -0.55 -21.68
C ALA A 197 4.16 -0.43 -22.23
N TYR A 198 4.04 -0.50 -23.57
CA TYR A 198 3.00 -1.11 -24.44
C TYR A 198 1.46 -1.15 -24.00
N PRO A 199 0.49 -1.13 -24.93
CA PRO A 199 -0.84 -0.46 -24.76
C PRO A 199 -2.09 -1.39 -24.48
N THR A 200 -3.39 -1.00 -24.26
CA THR A 200 -4.14 0.28 -24.06
C THR A 200 -5.61 0.06 -23.50
N ILE A 201 -6.36 1.12 -23.10
CA ILE A 201 -7.71 1.11 -22.45
C ILE A 201 -8.98 1.00 -23.33
N ALA A 202 -9.95 0.12 -22.99
CA ALA A 202 -11.41 0.38 -23.14
C ALA A 202 -12.35 -0.62 -22.39
N GLN A 203 -12.47 -0.55 -21.05
CA GLN A 203 -13.59 -1.18 -20.30
C GLN A 203 -14.05 -0.46 -19.02
N LEU A 204 -13.66 0.80 -18.82
CA LEU A 204 -14.22 1.68 -17.79
C LEU A 204 -15.15 2.68 -18.51
N GLY A 205 -16.46 2.45 -18.48
CA GLY A 205 -17.35 3.18 -19.39
C GLY A 205 -18.86 2.99 -19.32
N GLU A 206 -19.40 2.18 -18.41
CA GLU A 206 -20.81 2.26 -18.04
C GLU A 206 -20.87 2.53 -16.51
N PRO A 207 -21.45 3.66 -16.06
CA PRO A 207 -21.52 3.99 -14.64
C PRO A 207 -22.48 3.06 -13.89
N TRP A 208 -22.28 2.92 -12.58
CA TRP A 208 -23.28 2.28 -11.73
C TRP A 208 -24.54 3.13 -11.68
N THR A 209 -25.68 2.47 -11.86
CA THR A 209 -27.02 3.03 -11.73
C THR A 209 -27.73 2.28 -10.61
N THR A 210 -28.28 2.99 -9.61
CA THR A 210 -29.33 2.39 -8.75
C THR A 210 -30.53 1.94 -9.59
N GLU A 211 -31.48 1.23 -8.97
CA GLU A 211 -32.85 1.08 -9.48
C GLU A 211 -33.51 2.44 -9.79
N ASN A 212 -33.05 3.51 -9.13
CA ASN A 212 -33.43 4.92 -9.35
C ASN A 212 -32.43 5.70 -10.23
N ASN A 213 -31.61 5.01 -11.03
CA ASN A 213 -30.65 5.58 -12.00
C ASN A 213 -29.57 6.54 -11.44
N THR A 214 -29.29 6.49 -10.13
CA THR A 214 -28.32 7.35 -9.44
C THR A 214 -26.88 6.92 -9.74
N VAL A 215 -26.01 7.89 -10.09
CA VAL A 215 -24.59 7.66 -10.45
C VAL A 215 -23.67 8.46 -9.52
N PHE A 216 -22.87 7.76 -8.71
CA PHE A 216 -21.84 8.38 -7.85
C PHE A 216 -20.58 8.74 -8.63
N LYS A 217 -20.00 9.91 -8.33
CA LYS A 217 -18.88 10.55 -9.05
C LYS A 217 -17.90 11.28 -8.10
N GLY A 218 -17.91 10.94 -6.82
CA GLY A 218 -17.11 11.57 -5.77
C GLY A 218 -17.63 12.93 -5.31
N ARG A 219 -18.93 13.21 -5.44
CA ARG A 219 -19.51 14.53 -5.12
C ARG A 219 -19.30 14.91 -3.64
N GLY A 220 -18.57 16.01 -3.43
CA GLY A 220 -18.23 16.48 -2.09
C GLY A 220 -17.09 15.71 -1.42
N GLU A 221 -16.45 14.76 -2.12
CA GLU A 221 -15.15 14.24 -1.73
C GLU A 221 -14.03 15.11 -2.31
N VAL A 222 -12.87 15.06 -1.66
CA VAL A 222 -11.62 15.52 -2.24
C VAL A 222 -10.59 14.39 -2.20
N VAL A 223 -9.85 14.27 -3.30
CA VAL A 223 -8.74 13.33 -3.43
C VAL A 223 -7.44 14.12 -3.45
N ALA A 224 -6.52 13.77 -2.56
CA ALA A 224 -5.14 14.25 -2.60
C ALA A 224 -4.33 13.41 -3.61
N VAL A 225 -3.45 14.05 -4.37
CA VAL A 225 -2.53 13.41 -5.31
C VAL A 225 -1.12 13.92 -5.02
N ALA A 226 -0.24 13.05 -4.52
CA ALA A 226 1.16 13.35 -4.27
C ALA A 226 2.04 12.83 -5.40
N ASP A 227 2.59 13.74 -6.20
CA ASP A 227 3.22 13.40 -7.49
C ASP A 227 4.13 14.55 -8.03
N SER A 228 4.44 14.58 -9.33
CA SER A 228 5.28 15.60 -9.99
C SER A 228 4.71 17.03 -9.99
N GLY A 229 3.43 17.19 -9.68
CA GLY A 229 2.67 18.44 -9.73
C GLY A 229 1.31 18.24 -10.39
N CYS A 230 0.67 19.34 -10.83
CA CYS A 230 -0.61 19.26 -11.54
C CYS A 230 -0.78 20.40 -12.57
N GLY A 231 -1.17 20.08 -13.80
CA GLY A 231 -1.43 21.07 -14.86
C GLY A 231 -0.16 21.76 -15.36
N GLY A 232 -0.31 22.68 -16.32
CA GLY A 232 0.80 23.42 -16.92
C GLY A 232 0.52 24.92 -17.04
N HIS A 233 1.23 25.58 -17.95
CA HIS A 233 1.07 27.01 -18.21
C HIS A 233 -0.34 27.41 -18.67
N ASP A 234 -0.68 28.66 -18.38
CA ASP A 234 -1.98 29.30 -18.60
C ASP A 234 -2.33 29.45 -20.10
N PRO A 235 -3.54 29.09 -20.56
CA PRO A 235 -4.63 28.48 -19.80
C PRO A 235 -4.44 26.97 -19.57
N PRO A 236 -4.57 26.46 -18.32
CA PRO A 236 -4.49 25.03 -18.03
C PRO A 236 -5.66 24.26 -18.66
N SER A 237 -5.40 23.57 -19.78
CA SER A 237 -6.43 22.90 -20.59
C SER A 237 -6.89 21.53 -20.06
N VAL A 238 -6.69 21.24 -18.78
CA VAL A 238 -6.95 19.93 -18.16
C VAL A 238 -8.37 19.85 -17.60
N GLY A 239 -9.04 18.71 -17.78
CA GLY A 239 -10.48 18.53 -17.51
C GLY A 239 -10.89 18.49 -16.03
N PHE A 240 -10.16 19.19 -15.17
CA PHE A 240 -10.36 19.21 -13.71
C PHE A 240 -9.82 20.47 -13.01
N GLU A 241 -9.23 21.44 -13.73
CA GLU A 241 -8.67 22.64 -13.09
C GLU A 241 -9.75 23.43 -12.32
N ASP A 242 -10.98 23.39 -12.83
CA ASP A 242 -12.20 23.93 -12.20
C ASP A 242 -12.51 23.40 -10.79
N ARG A 243 -11.82 22.32 -10.38
CA ARG A 243 -12.05 21.58 -9.14
C ARG A 243 -10.77 21.39 -8.32
N VAL A 244 -9.70 22.11 -8.61
CA VAL A 244 -8.49 22.12 -7.77
C VAL A 244 -8.74 22.96 -6.51
N VAL A 245 -9.03 22.30 -5.39
CA VAL A 245 -9.32 22.94 -4.10
C VAL A 245 -8.07 23.33 -3.32
N GLY A 246 -6.89 22.90 -3.76
CA GLY A 246 -5.62 23.28 -3.17
C GLY A 246 -4.42 22.73 -3.94
N ARG A 247 -3.31 23.46 -3.82
CA ARG A 247 -1.99 23.12 -4.37
C ARG A 247 -0.95 23.38 -3.29
N VAL A 248 -0.02 22.48 -3.09
CA VAL A 248 1.15 22.66 -2.22
C VAL A 248 2.39 22.05 -2.88
N ASN A 249 3.55 22.59 -2.54
CA ASN A 249 4.83 22.07 -2.98
C ASN A 249 5.68 21.68 -1.77
N LEU A 250 6.01 20.40 -1.65
CA LEU A 250 6.84 19.83 -0.59
C LEU A 250 8.25 19.47 -1.10
N THR A 251 8.65 19.96 -2.28
CA THR A 251 10.06 19.89 -2.71
C THR A 251 10.91 20.82 -1.88
N ASP A 252 12.10 20.39 -1.51
CA ASP A 252 13.09 21.24 -0.87
C ASP A 252 13.87 22.01 -1.94
N THR A 253 13.28 23.12 -2.35
CA THR A 253 13.92 24.09 -3.24
C THR A 253 13.79 25.48 -2.62
N PRO A 254 14.78 26.38 -2.74
CA PRO A 254 14.69 27.75 -2.22
C PRO A 254 13.47 28.52 -2.77
N ALA A 255 13.00 28.14 -3.96
CA ALA A 255 11.82 28.70 -4.61
C ALA A 255 10.53 27.88 -4.37
N ARG A 256 10.46 26.97 -3.38
CA ARG A 256 9.33 26.03 -3.23
C ARG A 256 7.95 26.71 -3.14
N ASN A 257 7.90 27.90 -2.54
CA ASN A 257 6.69 28.72 -2.37
C ASN A 257 6.31 29.54 -3.63
N HIS A 258 7.12 29.51 -4.70
CA HIS A 258 6.88 30.31 -5.91
C HIS A 258 5.76 29.69 -6.77
N PRO A 259 4.77 30.46 -7.27
CA PRO A 259 3.60 29.90 -7.97
C PRO A 259 3.90 28.97 -9.15
N SER A 260 4.95 29.24 -9.95
CA SER A 260 5.32 28.36 -11.07
C SER A 260 5.86 27.00 -10.65
N MET A 261 6.28 26.84 -9.39
CA MET A 261 6.69 25.55 -8.83
C MET A 261 5.48 24.66 -8.48
N LEU A 262 4.24 25.17 -8.52
CA LEU A 262 3.03 24.36 -8.31
C LEU A 262 2.56 23.60 -9.57
N TRP A 263 3.14 23.89 -10.74
CA TRP A 263 2.83 23.22 -12.01
C TRP A 263 3.55 21.88 -12.16
N ASP A 264 3.00 21.01 -13.00
CA ASP A 264 3.62 19.74 -13.39
C ASP A 264 4.61 19.94 -14.54
N TRP A 265 5.89 19.74 -14.25
CA TRP A 265 6.97 19.94 -15.21
C TRP A 265 7.35 18.66 -15.95
N ASP A 266 6.86 17.51 -15.50
CA ASP A 266 7.15 16.16 -16.02
C ASP A 266 5.98 15.64 -16.89
N GLY A 267 4.75 15.69 -16.34
CA GLY A 267 3.52 15.24 -16.95
C GLY A 267 2.83 14.10 -16.19
N HIS A 268 3.54 13.39 -15.32
CA HIS A 268 3.04 12.23 -14.59
C HIS A 268 1.88 12.57 -13.65
N GLY A 269 2.06 13.53 -12.73
CA GLY A 269 1.06 13.94 -11.76
C GLY A 269 -0.23 14.49 -12.38
N THR A 270 -0.11 15.19 -13.52
CA THR A 270 -1.26 15.62 -14.33
C THR A 270 -2.03 14.42 -14.88
N HIS A 271 -1.32 13.43 -15.43
CA HIS A 271 -1.92 12.21 -15.96
C HIS A 271 -2.62 11.39 -14.87
N VAL A 272 -1.97 11.24 -13.71
CA VAL A 272 -2.49 10.61 -12.49
C VAL A 272 -3.75 11.31 -11.99
N ALA A 273 -3.74 12.64 -11.84
CA ALA A 273 -4.89 13.44 -11.43
C ALA A 273 -6.09 13.30 -12.41
N GLY A 274 -5.82 13.28 -13.71
CA GLY A 274 -6.83 13.02 -14.73
C GLY A 274 -7.46 11.62 -14.62
N CYS A 275 -6.67 10.61 -14.23
CA CYS A 275 -7.16 9.25 -13.99
C CYS A 275 -8.10 9.18 -12.76
N VAL A 276 -7.89 10.02 -11.74
CA VAL A 276 -8.79 10.11 -10.58
C VAL A 276 -10.13 10.74 -10.99
N LEU A 277 -10.10 11.96 -11.54
CA LEU A 277 -11.27 12.86 -11.55
C LEU A 277 -11.42 13.73 -12.81
N GLY A 278 -10.67 13.47 -13.88
CA GLY A 278 -10.76 14.22 -15.13
C GLY A 278 -12.11 14.07 -15.84
N LYS A 279 -12.62 15.17 -16.41
CA LYS A 279 -13.95 15.29 -17.01
C LYS A 279 -13.81 16.01 -18.36
N TYR A 280 -14.04 15.29 -19.46
CA TYR A 280 -13.80 15.78 -20.81
C TYR A 280 -15.09 15.74 -21.64
N THR A 281 -15.46 16.89 -22.19
CA THR A 281 -16.73 17.12 -22.89
C THR A 281 -16.69 16.79 -24.39
N ARG A 282 -15.52 16.42 -24.94
CA ARG A 282 -15.35 16.07 -26.35
C ARG A 282 -15.99 14.70 -26.65
N PRO A 283 -17.03 14.59 -27.49
CA PRO A 283 -17.92 13.43 -27.53
C PRO A 283 -17.42 12.23 -28.36
N THR A 284 -16.40 12.41 -29.20
CA THR A 284 -15.86 11.35 -30.09
C THR A 284 -14.40 11.61 -30.44
N ILE A 285 -13.51 10.64 -30.17
CA ILE A 285 -12.23 10.53 -30.88
C ILE A 285 -12.56 10.11 -32.34
N PRO A 286 -11.97 10.74 -33.38
CA PRO A 286 -12.21 10.31 -34.77
C PRO A 286 -11.78 8.86 -35.03
N ASN A 287 -12.68 8.05 -35.58
CA ASN A 287 -12.51 6.58 -35.77
C ASN A 287 -11.47 6.18 -36.85
N ALA A 288 -10.63 7.09 -37.34
CA ALA A 288 -9.94 6.98 -38.63
C ALA A 288 -8.92 5.81 -38.78
N PHE A 289 -8.55 5.10 -37.72
CA PHE A 289 -7.44 4.12 -37.72
C PHE A 289 -7.71 2.79 -36.99
N LEU A 290 -8.98 2.43 -36.72
CA LEU A 290 -9.36 1.14 -36.12
C LEU A 290 -10.50 0.45 -36.91
N PRO A 291 -10.18 -0.46 -37.86
CA PRO A 291 -11.17 -1.02 -38.78
C PRO A 291 -12.30 -1.86 -38.16
N SER A 292 -12.08 -2.43 -36.96
CA SER A 292 -12.77 -3.68 -36.57
C SER A 292 -13.52 -3.67 -35.22
N TYR A 293 -13.76 -2.53 -34.55
CA TYR A 293 -14.42 -2.53 -33.23
C TYR A 293 -15.57 -1.53 -33.07
N LYS A 294 -16.81 -2.04 -33.06
CA LYS A 294 -18.07 -1.25 -33.03
C LYS A 294 -18.44 -0.64 -31.65
N ARG A 295 -17.56 -0.63 -30.65
CA ARG A 295 -17.82 -0.04 -29.31
C ARG A 295 -17.09 1.29 -29.13
N ARG A 296 -17.87 2.37 -29.12
CA ARG A 296 -17.43 3.77 -29.04
C ARG A 296 -16.91 4.10 -27.63
N CYS A 297 -15.77 4.77 -27.49
CA CYS A 297 -15.46 5.52 -26.27
C CYS A 297 -16.26 6.82 -26.29
N LYS A 298 -17.35 6.91 -25.50
CA LYS A 298 -18.30 8.05 -25.50
C LYS A 298 -17.75 9.29 -24.78
N THR A 299 -16.87 9.09 -23.80
CA THR A 299 -16.21 10.12 -22.98
C THR A 299 -14.83 9.59 -22.54
N MET A 300 -13.96 10.47 -22.02
CA MET A 300 -12.59 10.13 -21.58
C MET A 300 -12.36 10.51 -20.11
N ASN A 301 -13.26 10.06 -19.23
CA ASN A 301 -13.31 10.53 -17.85
C ASN A 301 -12.59 9.61 -16.85
N GLY A 302 -11.98 10.19 -15.82
CA GLY A 302 -11.68 9.49 -14.57
C GLY A 302 -12.97 9.21 -13.77
N PRO A 303 -13.01 8.25 -12.84
CA PRO A 303 -14.25 7.86 -12.17
C PRO A 303 -14.91 9.00 -11.37
N ALA A 304 -14.12 9.81 -10.66
CA ALA A 304 -14.62 10.81 -9.73
C ALA A 304 -14.83 12.20 -10.37
N THR A 305 -15.57 12.27 -11.48
CA THR A 305 -15.79 13.52 -12.25
C THR A 305 -16.43 14.71 -11.52
N GLU A 306 -16.87 14.54 -10.27
CA GLU A 306 -17.49 15.58 -9.44
C GLU A 306 -16.79 15.72 -8.06
N ALA A 307 -15.65 15.05 -7.86
CA ALA A 307 -14.73 15.29 -6.75
C ALA A 307 -13.80 16.50 -7.00
N GLY A 308 -13.28 17.06 -5.90
CA GLY A 308 -12.19 18.04 -5.92
C GLY A 308 -10.80 17.40 -5.84
N LEU A 309 -9.79 18.14 -6.32
CA LEU A 309 -8.38 17.73 -6.32
C LEU A 309 -7.58 18.57 -5.33
N PHE A 310 -6.77 17.92 -4.49
CA PHE A 310 -5.69 18.56 -3.75
C PHE A 310 -4.33 18.08 -4.30
N SER A 311 -3.61 18.95 -4.99
CA SER A 311 -2.33 18.61 -5.62
C SER A 311 -1.16 18.82 -4.66
N ILE A 312 -0.32 17.81 -4.48
CA ILE A 312 0.92 17.89 -3.70
C ILE A 312 2.10 17.58 -4.63
N ARG A 313 2.93 18.58 -4.91
CA ARG A 313 4.19 18.35 -5.64
C ARG A 313 5.26 17.81 -4.69
N ILE A 314 5.89 16.69 -5.05
CA ILE A 314 6.97 16.06 -4.26
C ILE A 314 8.30 15.92 -5.03
N VAL A 315 8.33 16.12 -6.36
CA VAL A 315 9.55 16.04 -7.18
C VAL A 315 9.96 17.42 -7.72
N GLY A 316 11.23 17.78 -7.53
CA GLY A 316 11.79 19.07 -7.92
C GLY A 316 11.98 19.23 -9.43
N PRO A 317 12.51 20.37 -9.89
CA PRO A 317 13.07 20.50 -11.23
C PRO A 317 14.26 19.53 -11.42
N PRO A 318 14.54 19.05 -12.63
CA PRO A 318 15.87 18.57 -12.97
C PRO A 318 16.88 19.73 -12.81
N PRO A 319 18.07 19.53 -12.20
CA PRO A 319 18.66 18.27 -11.72
C PRO A 319 18.48 18.04 -10.20
N SER A 320 17.59 18.77 -9.51
CA SER A 320 17.50 18.88 -8.03
C SER A 320 17.23 17.58 -7.25
N GLY A 321 17.09 16.44 -7.92
CA GLY A 321 16.80 15.14 -7.33
C GLY A 321 15.32 14.97 -6.97
N ASN A 322 14.90 13.70 -6.92
CA ASN A 322 13.59 13.33 -6.40
C ASN A 322 13.71 13.29 -4.87
N LEU A 323 13.17 14.32 -4.21
CA LEU A 323 13.21 14.41 -2.74
C LEU A 323 12.30 13.36 -2.10
N VAL A 324 12.68 12.95 -0.90
CA VAL A 324 11.83 12.25 0.06
C VAL A 324 11.14 13.31 0.94
N PRO A 325 9.89 13.74 0.67
CA PRO A 325 9.11 14.46 1.68
C PRO A 325 9.07 13.66 2.98
N ASP A 326 8.92 14.35 4.12
CA ASP A 326 8.42 13.68 5.32
C ASP A 326 7.02 13.11 5.00
N LEU A 327 6.85 11.81 5.18
CA LEU A 327 5.62 11.11 4.83
C LEU A 327 4.47 11.51 5.76
N ALA A 328 4.75 11.86 7.01
CA ALA A 328 3.70 12.34 7.90
C ALA A 328 3.22 13.74 7.47
N THR A 329 4.12 14.68 7.22
CA THR A 329 3.82 15.99 6.63
C THR A 329 3.11 15.86 5.29
N LEU A 330 3.48 14.88 4.46
CA LEU A 330 2.81 14.58 3.19
C LEU A 330 1.33 14.23 3.39
N PHE A 331 1.02 13.35 4.35
CA PHE A 331 -0.36 12.89 4.61
C PHE A 331 -1.19 13.86 5.48
N ASP A 332 -0.54 14.63 6.37
CA ASP A 332 -1.17 15.66 7.21
C ASP A 332 -1.59 16.91 6.40
N THR A 333 -0.73 17.39 5.49
CA THR A 333 -0.93 18.65 4.73
C THR A 333 -2.25 18.76 3.95
N PRO A 334 -2.75 17.71 3.26
CA PRO A 334 -4.06 17.77 2.58
C PRO A 334 -5.25 17.55 3.52
N TYR A 335 -5.02 17.23 4.79
CA TYR A 335 -6.03 16.83 5.77
C TYR A 335 -6.38 17.95 6.78
N MET A 336 -5.41 18.80 7.18
CA MET A 336 -5.64 19.98 8.02
C MET A 336 -4.99 21.25 7.46
N LEU A 337 -5.60 22.40 7.74
CA LEU A 337 -4.95 23.71 7.64
C LEU A 337 -4.12 24.00 8.91
N ALA A 338 -3.12 24.88 8.78
CA ALA A 338 -2.30 25.34 9.90
C ALA A 338 -3.08 26.19 10.94
N ASP A 339 -4.30 26.61 10.60
CA ASP A 339 -5.25 27.29 11.49
C ASP A 339 -6.21 26.31 12.21
N GLY A 340 -6.08 25.00 12.00
CA GLY A 340 -6.94 23.97 12.58
C GLY A 340 -8.21 23.66 11.79
N THR A 341 -8.47 24.33 10.66
CA THR A 341 -9.63 24.02 9.80
C THR A 341 -9.41 22.68 9.06
N PRO A 342 -10.36 21.73 9.08
CA PRO A 342 -10.24 20.50 8.30
C PRO A 342 -10.15 20.77 6.80
N ARG A 343 -9.09 20.28 6.15
CA ARG A 343 -9.05 20.17 4.70
C ARG A 343 -9.79 18.90 4.28
N LEU A 344 -10.35 18.97 3.08
CA LEU A 344 -11.40 18.05 2.62
C LEU A 344 -10.89 16.67 2.18
N ALA A 345 -9.57 16.46 2.06
CA ALA A 345 -9.06 15.23 1.47
C ALA A 345 -9.29 14.02 2.40
N ARG A 346 -9.82 12.93 1.83
CA ARG A 346 -10.06 11.66 2.55
C ARG A 346 -9.62 10.41 1.79
N VAL A 347 -9.18 10.60 0.54
CA VAL A 347 -8.46 9.60 -0.25
C VAL A 347 -7.15 10.25 -0.69
N HIS A 348 -6.03 9.55 -0.53
CA HIS A 348 -4.71 10.06 -0.88
C HIS A 348 -4.00 9.11 -1.85
N ASN A 349 -3.79 9.56 -3.09
CA ASN A 349 -3.10 8.78 -4.12
C ASN A 349 -1.58 9.00 -4.08
N ASN A 350 -0.83 7.92 -4.23
CA ASN A 350 0.64 7.91 -4.28
C ASN A 350 1.11 6.97 -5.40
N SER A 351 1.54 7.55 -6.51
CA SER A 351 1.83 6.82 -7.76
C SER A 351 3.34 6.68 -8.01
N TRP A 352 4.07 6.44 -6.93
CA TRP A 352 5.54 6.40 -6.85
C TRP A 352 5.99 5.33 -5.83
N GLY A 353 7.30 5.12 -5.74
CA GLY A 353 7.98 4.26 -4.77
C GLY A 353 9.49 4.50 -4.84
N SER A 354 10.31 3.51 -4.50
CA SER A 354 11.77 3.60 -4.56
C SER A 354 12.36 2.96 -5.82
N SER A 355 13.59 3.38 -6.15
CA SER A 355 14.40 2.74 -7.18
C SER A 355 14.87 1.33 -6.76
N SER A 356 14.92 0.42 -7.73
CA SER A 356 15.54 -0.89 -7.57
C SER A 356 17.06 -0.78 -7.76
N VAL A 357 17.84 -1.38 -6.86
CA VAL A 357 19.31 -1.20 -6.79
C VAL A 357 20.07 -1.73 -8.01
N ALA A 358 19.44 -2.52 -8.88
CA ALA A 358 19.88 -2.72 -10.26
C ALA A 358 18.67 -2.81 -11.21
N SER A 359 18.90 -2.56 -12.51
CA SER A 359 17.83 -2.57 -13.54
C SER A 359 17.13 -3.94 -13.72
N SER A 360 17.76 -5.03 -13.27
CA SER A 360 17.29 -6.42 -13.38
C SER A 360 16.93 -7.09 -12.05
N ILE A 361 17.30 -6.48 -10.90
CA ILE A 361 17.22 -7.10 -9.56
C ILE A 361 16.48 -6.20 -8.57
N VAL A 362 15.56 -6.80 -7.83
CA VAL A 362 14.90 -6.24 -6.65
C VAL A 362 15.55 -6.81 -5.39
N LEU A 363 16.01 -5.95 -4.48
CA LEU A 363 16.32 -6.38 -3.12
C LEU A 363 15.01 -6.54 -2.34
N VAL A 364 14.81 -7.71 -1.72
CA VAL A 364 13.68 -7.93 -0.80
C VAL A 364 13.90 -7.13 0.48
N GLN A 365 12.91 -6.33 0.89
CA GLN A 365 13.01 -5.48 2.09
C GLN A 365 11.85 -5.74 3.04
N ALA A 366 12.16 -5.91 4.33
CA ALA A 366 11.16 -6.00 5.40
C ALA A 366 10.49 -4.64 5.66
N TYR A 367 9.42 -4.67 6.46
CA TYR A 367 8.71 -3.47 6.92
C TYR A 367 9.63 -2.47 7.64
N GLY A 368 9.90 -1.33 6.98
CA GLY A 368 10.68 -0.23 7.54
C GLY A 368 9.85 0.77 8.34
N ASP A 369 10.36 1.22 9.48
CA ASP A 369 9.67 2.13 10.42
C ASP A 369 9.45 3.54 9.84
N ASN A 370 10.42 4.01 9.07
CA ASN A 370 10.45 5.33 8.41
C ASN A 370 9.60 5.41 7.12
N ASP A 371 9.14 4.27 6.61
CA ASP A 371 8.42 4.17 5.34
C ASP A 371 7.01 3.56 5.53
N ALA A 372 6.94 2.25 5.76
CA ALA A 372 5.68 1.54 5.99
C ALA A 372 5.04 1.95 7.33
N GLY A 373 5.88 2.13 8.36
CA GLY A 373 5.46 2.60 9.68
C GLY A 373 4.80 3.98 9.66
N LEU A 374 5.26 4.91 8.81
CA LEU A 374 4.65 6.25 8.69
C LEU A 374 3.31 6.21 7.92
N VAL A 375 3.20 5.40 6.86
CA VAL A 375 1.92 5.21 6.15
C VAL A 375 0.87 4.57 7.05
N ASP A 376 1.24 3.54 7.82
CA ASP A 376 0.32 2.95 8.80
C ASP A 376 -0.05 3.95 9.90
N ARG A 377 0.92 4.73 10.42
CA ARG A 377 0.68 5.71 11.49
C ARG A 377 -0.28 6.82 11.06
N ALA A 378 -0.13 7.35 9.84
CA ALA A 378 -1.03 8.37 9.33
C ALA A 378 -2.48 7.88 9.24
N MET A 379 -2.70 6.64 8.78
CA MET A 379 -4.04 6.04 8.76
C MET A 379 -4.55 5.67 10.17
N SER A 380 -3.67 5.23 11.08
CA SER A 380 -4.03 4.97 12.48
C SER A 380 -4.53 6.25 13.16
N ASN A 381 -3.84 7.38 13.00
CA ASN A 381 -4.29 8.67 13.51
C ASN A 381 -5.67 9.00 12.91
N GLU A 382 -5.73 9.12 11.58
CA GLU A 382 -6.90 9.60 10.85
C GLU A 382 -7.72 8.47 10.24
N ALA A 383 -8.66 7.95 11.05
CA ALA A 383 -9.46 6.78 10.70
C ALA A 383 -10.29 6.92 9.41
N GLU A 384 -10.61 8.13 8.95
CA GLU A 384 -11.30 8.39 7.68
C GLU A 384 -10.37 8.35 6.44
N LEU A 385 -9.06 8.51 6.63
CA LEU A 385 -8.08 8.61 5.56
C LEU A 385 -7.86 7.25 4.89
N LEU A 386 -8.02 7.17 3.57
CA LEU A 386 -7.57 6.04 2.76
C LEU A 386 -6.34 6.42 1.93
N ILE A 387 -5.17 5.91 2.32
CA ILE A 387 -3.96 6.00 1.51
C ILE A 387 -3.99 4.87 0.46
N VAL A 388 -3.97 5.27 -0.82
CA VAL A 388 -3.93 4.39 -1.99
C VAL A 388 -2.56 4.52 -2.63
N MET A 389 -1.86 3.40 -2.87
CA MET A 389 -0.52 3.43 -3.47
C MET A 389 -0.39 2.45 -4.64
N SER A 390 0.45 2.79 -5.60
CA SER A 390 0.84 1.87 -6.68
C SER A 390 1.77 0.75 -6.18
N SER A 391 1.61 -0.49 -6.66
CA SER A 391 2.42 -1.63 -6.18
C SER A 391 3.88 -1.61 -6.66
N GLY A 392 4.17 -0.97 -7.79
CA GLY A 392 5.48 -0.97 -8.44
C GLY A 392 5.49 -1.71 -9.76
N ASN A 393 6.50 -1.41 -10.58
CA ASN A 393 6.68 -1.96 -11.93
C ASN A 393 7.79 -3.03 -11.99
N ASP A 394 8.12 -3.64 -10.86
CA ASP A 394 9.24 -4.56 -10.70
C ASP A 394 8.87 -6.02 -10.96
N GLY A 395 7.62 -6.28 -11.36
CA GLY A 395 7.00 -7.60 -11.46
C GLY A 395 7.70 -8.64 -12.33
N SER A 396 8.59 -8.20 -13.23
CA SER A 396 9.36 -9.04 -14.16
C SER A 396 10.87 -9.04 -13.88
N LYS A 397 11.33 -8.32 -12.84
CA LYS A 397 12.71 -8.37 -12.34
C LYS A 397 12.89 -9.60 -11.46
N LYS A 398 14.11 -10.13 -11.39
CA LYS A 398 14.46 -11.17 -10.41
C LYS A 398 14.51 -10.53 -9.01
N THR A 399 14.19 -11.29 -7.99
CA THR A 399 14.44 -10.91 -6.60
C THR A 399 15.78 -11.49 -6.15
N GLN A 400 16.50 -10.76 -5.32
CA GLN A 400 17.68 -11.25 -4.62
C GLN A 400 17.34 -11.28 -3.12
N SER A 401 17.44 -12.47 -2.52
CA SER A 401 17.48 -12.60 -1.08
C SER A 401 18.75 -11.96 -0.54
N VAL A 402 18.61 -11.15 0.52
CA VAL A 402 19.75 -10.81 1.37
C VAL A 402 20.25 -12.13 1.96
N ALA A 403 21.54 -12.45 1.85
CA ALA A 403 22.05 -13.82 1.94
C ALA A 403 21.76 -14.57 3.26
N ASN A 404 21.31 -13.87 4.31
CA ASN A 404 20.97 -14.42 5.61
C ASN A 404 19.45 -14.58 5.85
N SER A 405 18.56 -14.13 4.94
CA SER A 405 17.11 -14.24 5.12
C SER A 405 16.58 -15.64 4.77
N GLY A 406 16.92 -16.62 5.61
CA GLY A 406 16.41 -18.01 5.58
C GLY A 406 14.91 -18.17 5.85
N GLY A 407 14.12 -17.11 5.69
CA GLY A 407 12.67 -17.13 5.75
C GLY A 407 12.02 -17.56 4.42
N PRO A 408 10.73 -17.93 4.42
CA PRO A 408 10.06 -18.56 3.28
C PRO A 408 9.67 -17.59 2.14
N TYR A 409 9.87 -16.27 2.30
CA TYR A 409 9.33 -15.23 1.42
C TYR A 409 10.40 -14.53 0.57
N GLN A 410 11.31 -15.30 -0.02
CA GLN A 410 12.49 -14.79 -0.76
C GLN A 410 12.16 -14.04 -2.07
N TYR A 411 10.88 -13.89 -2.42
CA TYR A 411 10.41 -13.47 -3.74
C TYR A 411 9.47 -12.24 -3.77
N SER A 412 9.41 -11.45 -2.68
CA SER A 412 8.59 -10.22 -2.65
C SER A 412 9.13 -9.15 -3.61
N GLN A 413 8.24 -8.58 -4.42
CA GLN A 413 8.51 -7.41 -5.29
C GLN A 413 7.76 -6.15 -4.82
N VAL A 414 6.97 -6.25 -3.73
CA VAL A 414 6.32 -5.12 -3.05
C VAL A 414 7.17 -4.77 -1.83
N ASN A 415 7.68 -3.53 -1.77
CA ASN A 415 8.71 -3.09 -0.81
C ASN A 415 8.41 -1.72 -0.19
N GLU A 416 9.04 -1.45 0.95
CA GLU A 416 9.07 -0.16 1.67
C GLU A 416 7.66 0.35 2.03
N SER A 417 7.30 1.60 1.73
CA SER A 417 5.99 2.19 2.07
C SER A 417 4.78 1.37 1.59
N ARG A 418 4.97 0.56 0.53
CA ARG A 418 3.97 -0.36 -0.02
C ARG A 418 3.73 -1.60 0.87
N LEU A 419 4.58 -1.84 1.86
CA LEU A 419 4.43 -2.87 2.91
C LEU A 419 3.47 -2.43 4.02
N ALA A 420 2.93 -1.20 3.99
CA ALA A 420 1.96 -0.74 4.99
C ALA A 420 0.69 -1.63 5.00
N LYS A 421 0.23 -1.99 6.21
CA LYS A 421 -0.95 -2.83 6.45
C LYS A 421 -2.23 -2.10 6.02
N ASN A 422 -2.37 -0.86 6.46
CA ASN A 422 -3.59 -0.06 6.36
C ASN A 422 -3.87 0.38 4.93
N SER A 423 -2.82 0.72 4.17
CA SER A 423 -2.91 1.20 2.79
C SER A 423 -3.61 0.23 1.84
N LEU A 424 -4.18 0.79 0.76
CA LEU A 424 -4.72 0.04 -0.37
C LEU A 424 -3.71 0.08 -1.52
N ILE A 425 -2.96 -1.01 -1.67
CA ILE A 425 -1.95 -1.19 -2.71
C ILE A 425 -2.60 -1.74 -3.97
N VAL A 426 -2.31 -1.10 -5.11
CA VAL A 426 -2.96 -1.37 -6.39
C VAL A 426 -1.95 -1.86 -7.43
N GLY A 427 -2.14 -3.11 -7.86
CA GLY A 427 -1.44 -3.68 -9.02
C GLY A 427 -2.17 -3.41 -10.34
N ALA A 428 -1.51 -3.72 -11.46
CA ALA A 428 -1.98 -3.35 -12.80
C ALA A 428 -2.42 -4.55 -13.65
N THR A 429 -3.62 -4.48 -14.25
CA THR A 429 -4.07 -5.38 -15.33
C THR A 429 -3.90 -4.74 -16.71
N PHE A 430 -3.93 -5.57 -17.75
CA PHE A 430 -4.26 -5.11 -19.10
C PHE A 430 -5.63 -4.41 -19.11
N ASN A 431 -5.96 -3.78 -20.24
CA ASN A 431 -7.29 -3.24 -20.52
C ASN A 431 -7.72 -3.66 -21.95
N ASN A 432 -8.95 -3.31 -22.33
CA ASN A 432 -9.73 -3.91 -23.42
C ASN A 432 -9.78 -3.05 -24.71
N ARG A 433 -8.71 -2.34 -25.08
CA ARG A 433 -8.54 -1.85 -26.47
C ARG A 433 -7.62 -2.80 -27.24
N SER A 434 -7.87 -2.93 -28.54
CA SER A 434 -6.82 -3.27 -29.50
C SER A 434 -6.17 -2.00 -30.04
N MET A 435 -4.96 -2.09 -30.59
CA MET A 435 -4.21 -0.93 -31.07
C MET A 435 -3.41 -1.24 -32.33
N THR A 436 -3.37 -0.24 -33.21
CA THR A 436 -2.50 -0.15 -34.37
C THR A 436 -1.24 0.63 -33.98
N ARG A 437 -0.03 0.11 -34.22
CA ARG A 437 1.20 0.92 -34.13
C ARG A 437 1.53 1.55 -35.48
N LEU A 438 1.70 2.88 -35.51
CA LEU A 438 2.31 3.56 -36.66
C LEU A 438 3.83 3.31 -36.67
N ASN A 439 4.32 2.74 -37.77
CA ASN A 439 5.76 2.61 -38.01
C ASN A 439 6.40 3.99 -38.31
N ALA A 440 7.72 4.05 -38.49
CA ALA A 440 8.44 5.30 -38.71
C ALA A 440 7.95 6.08 -39.96
N ALA A 441 7.61 5.37 -41.04
CA ALA A 441 7.05 5.98 -42.26
C ALA A 441 5.63 6.54 -42.03
N GLY A 442 4.80 5.84 -41.24
CA GLY A 442 3.49 6.34 -40.82
C GLY A 442 3.58 7.62 -40.00
N ARG A 443 4.55 7.71 -39.07
CA ARG A 443 4.81 8.95 -38.29
C ARG A 443 5.26 10.10 -39.18
N ALA A 444 6.19 9.86 -40.11
CA ALA A 444 6.67 10.88 -41.04
C ALA A 444 5.55 11.44 -41.95
N ARG A 445 4.64 10.58 -42.44
CA ARG A 445 3.50 11.00 -43.28
C ARG A 445 2.40 11.74 -42.51
N TRP A 446 2.29 11.53 -41.20
CA TRP A 446 1.31 12.22 -40.35
C TRP A 446 1.65 13.72 -40.19
N ALA A 447 2.95 14.06 -40.18
CA ALA A 447 3.41 15.45 -40.05
C ALA A 447 3.08 16.35 -41.26
N ASP A 448 2.88 15.78 -42.46
CA ASP A 448 2.50 16.50 -43.69
C ASP A 448 0.97 16.61 -43.87
N GLN A 449 0.17 16.12 -42.91
CA GLN A 449 -1.31 15.99 -42.96
C GLN A 449 -1.89 15.15 -44.14
N ARG A 450 -1.07 14.72 -45.10
CA ARG A 450 -1.49 14.01 -46.33
C ARG A 450 -1.61 12.50 -46.15
N LEU A 451 -2.67 12.05 -45.46
CA LEU A 451 -3.10 10.65 -45.53
C LEU A 451 -4.62 10.52 -45.67
N ALA A 452 -5.08 10.43 -46.91
CA ALA A 452 -6.15 9.51 -47.27
C ALA A 452 -5.52 8.15 -47.66
N ASP A 453 -6.15 7.06 -47.21
CA ASP A 453 -6.09 5.68 -47.72
C ASP A 453 -4.74 4.93 -47.87
N ALA A 454 -3.58 5.55 -47.70
CA ALA A 454 -2.29 4.90 -47.97
C ALA A 454 -1.78 3.99 -46.82
N ALA A 455 -2.14 2.71 -46.90
CA ALA A 455 -1.42 1.55 -46.32
C ALA A 455 -1.17 1.56 -44.80
N VAL A 456 -2.24 1.41 -44.02
CA VAL A 456 -2.12 0.85 -42.65
C VAL A 456 -1.77 -0.63 -42.75
N GLN A 457 -0.50 -0.96 -42.62
CA GLN A 457 -0.08 -2.34 -42.33
C GLN A 457 -0.37 -2.61 -40.85
N GLU A 458 -1.22 -3.59 -40.54
CA GLU A 458 -1.47 -4.02 -39.15
C GLU A 458 -0.21 -4.68 -38.58
N ALA A 459 0.69 -3.86 -38.03
CA ALA A 459 1.77 -4.34 -37.20
C ALA A 459 1.21 -4.84 -35.87
N THR A 460 0.94 -6.15 -35.77
CA THR A 460 0.68 -6.92 -34.54
C THR A 460 1.93 -6.99 -33.65
N CYS A 461 2.45 -5.81 -33.31
CA CYS A 461 3.68 -5.51 -32.57
C CYS A 461 3.74 -6.04 -31.12
N CYS A 462 2.74 -6.82 -30.71
CA CYS A 462 2.67 -7.55 -29.46
C CYS A 462 1.51 -8.57 -29.55
N ASP A 463 1.60 -9.48 -30.52
CA ASP A 463 1.10 -10.84 -30.25
C ASP A 463 1.83 -11.38 -29.02
N GLY A 464 1.10 -12.00 -28.11
CA GLY A 464 1.70 -12.83 -27.06
C GLY A 464 2.08 -14.19 -27.61
N THR A 465 2.94 -14.24 -28.63
CA THR A 465 3.41 -15.47 -29.30
C THR A 465 4.35 -16.27 -28.40
N PHE A 466 3.82 -16.85 -27.33
CA PHE A 466 4.54 -17.89 -26.60
C PHE A 466 4.68 -19.12 -27.50
N ASN A 467 5.93 -19.48 -27.79
CA ASN A 467 6.29 -20.63 -28.60
C ASN A 467 6.37 -21.87 -27.71
N ILE A 468 5.20 -22.46 -27.41
CA ILE A 468 5.08 -23.55 -26.45
C ILE A 468 5.46 -24.86 -27.14
N SER A 469 6.76 -25.17 -27.27
CA SER A 469 7.18 -26.49 -27.77
C SER A 469 6.68 -27.59 -26.81
N PRO A 470 6.01 -28.67 -27.28
CA PRO A 470 5.80 -29.07 -28.68
C PRO A 470 4.44 -28.68 -29.30
N PHE A 471 3.59 -27.94 -28.59
CA PHE A 471 2.20 -27.62 -28.97
C PHE A 471 2.03 -26.35 -29.84
N GLY A 472 3.08 -25.56 -30.03
CA GLY A 472 3.12 -24.44 -30.97
C GLY A 472 2.70 -23.08 -30.38
N THR A 473 2.37 -22.14 -31.26
CA THR A 473 2.19 -20.73 -30.93
C THR A 473 0.74 -20.40 -30.58
N ILE A 474 0.47 -20.06 -29.31
CA ILE A 474 -0.88 -19.67 -28.85
C ILE A 474 -0.95 -18.16 -28.60
N GLY A 475 -1.68 -17.44 -29.45
CA GLY A 475 -1.91 -15.99 -29.30
C GLY A 475 -2.99 -15.68 -28.26
N PHE A 476 -2.60 -15.35 -27.03
CA PHE A 476 -3.55 -15.03 -25.96
C PHE A 476 -4.17 -13.62 -26.09
N PRO A 477 -5.50 -13.46 -26.06
CA PRO A 477 -6.15 -12.16 -26.19
C PRO A 477 -5.78 -11.20 -25.04
N ARG A 478 -5.81 -9.89 -25.34
CA ARG A 478 -5.68 -8.82 -24.34
C ARG A 478 -7.00 -8.71 -23.59
N SER A 479 -6.96 -8.88 -22.27
CA SER A 479 -8.15 -8.92 -21.41
C SER A 479 -7.89 -8.23 -20.08
N PRO A 480 -8.83 -7.43 -19.54
CA PRO A 480 -8.78 -6.94 -18.16
C PRO A 480 -8.81 -8.03 -17.08
N SER A 481 -8.90 -9.32 -17.44
CA SER A 481 -8.65 -10.41 -16.50
C SER A 481 -7.17 -10.78 -16.33
N ARG A 482 -6.25 -10.21 -17.11
CA ARG A 482 -4.82 -10.54 -17.07
C ARG A 482 -4.02 -9.46 -16.35
N VAL A 483 -3.27 -9.84 -15.31
CA VAL A 483 -2.30 -8.97 -14.62
C VAL A 483 -1.10 -8.71 -15.55
N LEU A 484 -0.55 -7.49 -15.52
CA LEU A 484 0.63 -7.12 -16.31
C LEU A 484 1.89 -7.75 -15.72
N ALA A 485 2.77 -8.26 -16.58
CA ALA A 485 4.03 -8.88 -16.18
C ALA A 485 4.85 -7.99 -15.23
N PHE A 486 4.92 -6.69 -15.53
CA PHE A 486 5.64 -5.70 -14.73
C PHE A 486 4.95 -5.35 -13.41
N SER A 487 3.68 -5.70 -13.17
CA SER A 487 3.04 -5.40 -11.87
C SER A 487 3.77 -6.16 -10.77
N SER A 488 4.35 -5.43 -9.80
CA SER A 488 4.99 -6.02 -8.62
C SER A 488 4.02 -6.92 -7.85
N LYS A 489 4.54 -8.05 -7.36
CA LYS A 489 3.80 -9.14 -6.71
C LYS A 489 4.27 -9.29 -5.26
N GLY A 490 3.36 -9.67 -4.38
CA GLY A 490 3.66 -10.18 -3.06
C GLY A 490 3.75 -11.73 -3.04
N PRO A 491 3.63 -12.37 -1.86
CA PRO A 491 3.37 -11.77 -0.55
C PRO A 491 4.48 -10.82 -0.07
N THR A 492 4.22 -10.01 0.95
CA THR A 492 5.28 -9.27 1.66
C THR A 492 6.21 -10.25 2.40
N PRO A 493 7.41 -9.81 2.86
CA PRO A 493 8.31 -10.67 3.63
C PRO A 493 7.75 -11.14 4.98
N GLU A 494 6.68 -10.52 5.47
CA GLU A 494 5.93 -10.96 6.66
C GLU A 494 4.70 -11.83 6.29
N GLY A 495 4.61 -12.29 5.03
CA GLY A 495 3.59 -13.21 4.53
C GLY A 495 2.24 -12.58 4.14
N ARG A 496 2.16 -11.25 4.00
CA ARG A 496 0.89 -10.54 3.83
C ARG A 496 0.52 -10.42 2.36
N ILE A 497 -0.76 -10.55 2.02
CA ILE A 497 -1.25 -10.37 0.64
C ILE A 497 -1.13 -8.91 0.23
N LYS A 498 -0.21 -8.63 -0.69
CA LYS A 498 -0.11 -7.41 -1.48
C LYS A 498 0.12 -7.79 -2.97
N PRO A 499 -0.32 -6.99 -3.96
CA PRO A 499 -1.22 -5.84 -3.82
C PRO A 499 -2.57 -6.27 -3.21
N ASP A 500 -3.32 -5.33 -2.61
CA ASP A 500 -4.63 -5.65 -2.04
C ASP A 500 -5.66 -5.89 -3.17
N VAL A 501 -5.58 -5.11 -4.25
CA VAL A 501 -6.44 -5.22 -5.44
C VAL A 501 -5.64 -4.94 -6.71
N VAL A 502 -6.20 -5.28 -7.87
CA VAL A 502 -5.70 -4.81 -9.17
C VAL A 502 -6.72 -3.95 -9.90
N ALA A 503 -6.21 -3.05 -10.75
CA ALA A 503 -7.02 -2.23 -11.66
C ALA A 503 -6.31 -2.11 -13.01
N PRO A 504 -6.99 -1.72 -14.08
CA PRO A 504 -6.32 -1.56 -15.37
C PRO A 504 -5.19 -0.52 -15.30
N GLY A 505 -4.02 -0.84 -15.87
CA GLY A 505 -2.82 0.00 -15.83
C GLY A 505 -2.07 0.14 -17.17
N ALA A 506 -2.57 -0.45 -18.26
CA ALA A 506 -1.92 -0.44 -19.58
C ALA A 506 -2.52 0.60 -20.55
N GLY A 507 -1.66 1.46 -21.10
CA GLY A 507 -1.97 2.51 -22.09
C GLY A 507 -3.23 3.29 -21.74
N ILE A 508 -3.17 3.98 -20.61
CA ILE A 508 -4.24 4.77 -20.02
C ILE A 508 -4.22 6.15 -20.65
N LEU A 509 -5.30 6.52 -21.32
CA LEU A 509 -5.48 7.85 -21.90
C LEU A 509 -6.06 8.77 -20.82
N SER A 510 -5.31 9.80 -20.46
CA SER A 510 -5.66 10.79 -19.43
C SER A 510 -5.07 12.14 -19.80
N ALA A 511 -5.16 13.13 -18.92
CA ALA A 511 -4.57 14.46 -19.07
C ALA A 511 -3.07 14.41 -19.41
N THR A 512 -2.57 15.45 -20.08
CA THR A 512 -1.13 15.73 -20.20
C THR A 512 -0.84 17.16 -19.78
N THR A 513 0.35 17.43 -19.25
CA THR A 513 0.77 18.82 -18.97
C THR A 513 1.04 19.60 -20.26
N THR A 514 0.75 20.90 -20.24
CA THR A 514 1.14 21.85 -21.31
C THR A 514 2.56 22.39 -21.12
N HIS A 515 3.25 22.03 -20.04
CA HIS A 515 4.60 22.52 -19.73
C HIS A 515 5.63 22.12 -20.79
N PRO A 516 6.50 23.04 -21.28
CA PRO A 516 7.41 22.76 -22.40
C PRO A 516 8.53 21.76 -22.05
N SER A 517 8.94 21.66 -20.79
CA SER A 517 10.00 20.74 -20.34
C SER A 517 9.53 19.31 -20.07
N ARG A 518 8.28 18.97 -20.44
CA ARG A 518 7.65 17.69 -20.10
C ARG A 518 8.41 16.48 -20.65
N THR A 519 8.59 15.49 -19.79
CA THR A 519 9.24 14.19 -20.06
C THR A 519 8.26 13.19 -20.65
N LEU A 520 6.97 13.32 -20.33
CA LEU A 520 5.84 12.67 -20.97
C LEU A 520 5.19 13.64 -21.98
N PRO A 521 4.70 13.18 -23.14
CA PRO A 521 4.16 11.84 -23.41
C PRO A 521 5.13 10.86 -24.05
N ASN A 522 4.78 9.58 -24.01
CA ASN A 522 5.45 8.52 -24.75
C ASN A 522 4.56 8.04 -25.92
N ASP A 523 4.93 8.37 -27.16
CA ASP A 523 4.17 7.99 -28.37
C ASP A 523 4.14 6.48 -28.67
N ALA A 524 4.83 5.65 -27.86
CA ALA A 524 4.80 4.18 -27.93
C ALA A 524 3.40 3.55 -27.91
N TYR A 525 2.37 4.30 -27.48
CA TYR A 525 0.97 3.89 -27.36
C TYR A 525 0.09 4.32 -28.54
N GLY A 526 0.62 5.11 -29.47
CA GLY A 526 -0.13 5.82 -30.51
C GLY A 526 -0.38 7.28 -30.13
N VAL A 527 -0.39 8.17 -31.13
CA VAL A 527 -0.57 9.61 -30.92
C VAL A 527 -2.04 9.92 -30.62
N CYS A 528 -2.31 10.70 -29.57
CA CYS A 528 -3.64 11.23 -29.35
C CYS A 528 -3.85 12.47 -30.25
N PRO A 529 -4.97 12.60 -30.98
CA PRO A 529 -5.27 13.81 -31.75
C PRO A 529 -5.65 15.02 -30.88
N TYR A 530 -5.65 14.88 -29.56
CA TYR A 530 -6.00 15.91 -28.59
C TYR A 530 -4.75 16.33 -27.78
N PRO A 531 -4.29 17.59 -27.88
CA PRO A 531 -3.05 18.03 -27.22
C PRO A 531 -3.16 18.06 -25.69
N GLU A 532 -4.37 18.05 -25.12
CA GLU A 532 -4.64 17.98 -23.69
C GLU A 532 -4.68 16.56 -23.10
N LEU A 533 -4.49 15.52 -23.93
CA LEU A 533 -4.52 14.11 -23.51
C LEU A 533 -3.27 13.33 -23.97
N CYS A 534 -2.79 12.39 -23.15
CA CYS A 534 -1.77 11.44 -23.56
C CYS A 534 -1.91 10.05 -22.90
N PHE A 535 -1.14 9.09 -23.43
CA PHE A 535 -1.12 7.70 -22.97
C PHE A 535 0.06 7.41 -22.06
N CYS A 536 -0.18 6.78 -20.91
CA CYS A 536 0.86 6.23 -20.03
C CYS A 536 0.54 4.79 -19.59
N SER A 537 1.55 4.03 -19.18
CA SER A 537 1.38 2.70 -18.56
C SER A 537 2.15 2.62 -17.24
N GLY A 538 1.58 1.91 -16.27
CA GLY A 538 2.20 1.67 -14.97
C GLY A 538 1.18 1.31 -13.91
N THR A 539 1.64 0.79 -12.77
CA THR A 539 0.78 0.73 -11.56
C THR A 539 0.36 2.13 -11.10
N SER A 540 1.13 3.15 -11.46
CA SER A 540 0.81 4.57 -11.31
C SER A 540 -0.44 5.05 -12.05
N MET A 541 -0.92 4.33 -13.07
CA MET A 541 -2.20 4.66 -13.72
C MET A 541 -3.36 3.79 -13.18
N ALA A 542 -3.05 2.64 -12.56
CA ALA A 542 -4.03 1.78 -11.90
C ALA A 542 -4.47 2.34 -10.53
N ALA A 543 -3.52 2.81 -9.72
CA ALA A 543 -3.78 3.41 -8.41
C ALA A 543 -4.76 4.61 -8.42
N PRO A 544 -4.61 5.65 -9.28
CA PRO A 544 -5.52 6.79 -9.30
C PRO A 544 -6.93 6.43 -9.75
N LEU A 545 -7.10 5.44 -10.63
CA LEU A 545 -8.43 4.92 -10.96
C LEU A 545 -9.12 4.38 -9.70
N VAL A 546 -8.42 3.58 -8.89
CA VAL A 546 -8.95 3.09 -7.61
C VAL A 546 -9.20 4.22 -6.62
N SER A 547 -8.36 5.26 -6.58
CA SER A 547 -8.59 6.46 -5.78
C SER A 547 -9.87 7.21 -6.19
N GLY A 548 -10.18 7.28 -7.49
CA GLY A 548 -11.46 7.79 -7.98
C GLY A 548 -12.65 6.92 -7.56
N LEU A 549 -12.51 5.58 -7.65
CA LEU A 549 -13.55 4.66 -7.18
C LEU A 549 -13.78 4.76 -5.66
N ALA A 550 -12.73 4.97 -4.87
CA ALA A 550 -12.83 5.20 -3.43
C ALA A 550 -13.66 6.46 -3.11
N ALA A 551 -13.49 7.55 -3.87
CA ALA A 551 -14.33 8.74 -3.73
C ALA A 551 -15.81 8.45 -4.07
N CYS A 552 -16.10 7.69 -5.14
CA CYS A 552 -17.47 7.25 -5.44
C CYS A 552 -18.08 6.37 -4.33
N VAL A 553 -17.28 5.51 -3.68
CA VAL A 553 -17.72 4.69 -2.53
C VAL A 553 -17.98 5.55 -1.29
N ARG A 554 -17.16 6.57 -1.01
CA ARG A 554 -17.38 7.50 0.10
C ARG A 554 -18.65 8.34 -0.10
N GLU A 555 -18.87 8.87 -1.30
CA GLU A 555 -20.14 9.54 -1.64
C GLU A 555 -21.34 8.62 -1.40
N ALA A 556 -21.28 7.36 -1.83
CA ALA A 556 -22.35 6.38 -1.64
C ALA A 556 -22.68 6.14 -0.16
N LEU A 557 -21.66 5.99 0.68
CA LEU A 557 -21.80 5.80 2.12
C LEU A 557 -22.43 7.02 2.79
N ARG A 558 -21.99 8.23 2.43
CA ARG A 558 -22.51 9.49 3.00
C ARG A 558 -23.92 9.86 2.56
N THR A 559 -24.37 9.40 1.39
CA THR A 559 -25.63 9.86 0.77
C THR A 559 -26.73 8.81 0.75
N LYS A 560 -26.41 7.52 0.54
CA LYS A 560 -27.38 6.42 0.57
C LYS A 560 -27.30 5.66 1.90
N GLY A 561 -26.09 5.30 2.30
CA GLY A 561 -25.86 4.30 3.35
C GLY A 561 -26.28 2.88 2.94
N PRO A 562 -25.97 1.88 3.79
CA PRO A 562 -26.46 0.51 3.64
C PRO A 562 -27.92 0.33 4.05
N VAL A 563 -28.59 -0.68 3.47
CA VAL A 563 -29.98 -1.03 3.84
C VAL A 563 -30.03 -1.81 5.16
N HIS A 564 -29.14 -2.78 5.33
CA HIS A 564 -29.15 -3.72 6.47
C HIS A 564 -28.19 -3.34 7.60
N ALA A 565 -28.08 -2.06 7.96
CA ALA A 565 -27.23 -1.61 9.08
C ALA A 565 -28.01 -0.91 10.19
N ILE A 566 -27.36 -0.81 11.35
CA ILE A 566 -27.90 -0.24 12.60
C ILE A 566 -28.07 1.29 12.52
N ALA A 567 -27.37 1.94 11.58
CA ALA A 567 -27.52 3.35 11.23
C ALA A 567 -27.52 3.50 9.69
N GLY A 568 -28.19 4.53 9.17
CA GLY A 568 -28.40 4.75 7.73
C GLY A 568 -27.17 5.33 7.00
N PRO A 569 -27.25 6.51 6.35
CA PRO A 569 -26.09 7.16 5.77
C PRO A 569 -24.97 7.36 6.80
N ILE A 570 -23.73 7.02 6.42
CA ILE A 570 -22.53 7.05 7.26
C ILE A 570 -21.75 8.32 6.89
N PRO A 571 -21.80 9.43 7.67
CA PRO A 571 -21.25 10.72 7.25
C PRO A 571 -19.71 10.72 7.18
N ASN A 572 -19.07 9.95 8.06
CA ASN A 572 -17.63 9.90 8.23
C ASN A 572 -17.14 8.45 8.02
N PRO A 573 -17.16 7.92 6.78
CA PRO A 573 -16.77 6.54 6.53
C PRO A 573 -15.26 6.36 6.73
N SER A 574 -14.86 5.27 7.41
CA SER A 574 -13.46 4.98 7.67
C SER A 574 -12.71 4.51 6.42
N GLY A 575 -11.40 4.76 6.36
CA GLY A 575 -10.53 4.25 5.28
C GLY A 575 -10.57 2.73 5.20
N ALA A 576 -10.65 2.06 6.36
CA ALA A 576 -10.87 0.62 6.46
C ALA A 576 -12.20 0.19 5.80
N LEU A 577 -13.32 0.86 6.07
CA LEU A 577 -14.61 0.55 5.44
C LEU A 577 -14.59 0.72 3.91
N VAL A 578 -13.97 1.79 3.42
CA VAL A 578 -13.83 2.02 1.97
C VAL A 578 -12.94 0.94 1.32
N LYS A 579 -11.84 0.55 1.99
CA LYS A 579 -10.98 -0.59 1.61
C LYS A 579 -11.78 -1.90 1.58
N ALA A 580 -12.61 -2.16 2.58
CA ALA A 580 -13.44 -3.37 2.67
C ALA A 580 -14.40 -3.51 1.49
N LEU A 581 -15.08 -2.44 1.08
CA LEU A 581 -16.05 -2.45 -0.02
C LEU A 581 -15.37 -2.67 -1.38
N LEU A 582 -14.22 -2.03 -1.60
CA LEU A 582 -13.42 -2.21 -2.82
C LEU A 582 -12.87 -3.65 -2.94
N ILE A 583 -12.51 -4.26 -1.81
CA ILE A 583 -12.01 -5.65 -1.72
C ILE A 583 -13.13 -6.69 -1.78
N ASN A 584 -14.30 -6.42 -1.20
CA ASN A 584 -15.46 -7.29 -1.34
C ASN A 584 -15.95 -7.29 -2.79
N GLY A 585 -16.11 -6.13 -3.42
CA GLY A 585 -16.55 -6.05 -4.82
C GLY A 585 -15.60 -6.66 -5.86
N ALA A 586 -14.34 -6.91 -5.50
CA ALA A 586 -13.30 -7.35 -6.41
C ALA A 586 -13.64 -8.67 -7.14
N VAL A 587 -13.36 -8.68 -8.44
CA VAL A 587 -13.61 -9.80 -9.36
C VAL A 587 -12.36 -10.68 -9.41
N ASP A 588 -12.53 -11.95 -9.06
CA ASP A 588 -11.45 -12.94 -9.17
C ASP A 588 -11.03 -13.11 -10.64
N LEU A 589 -9.72 -13.20 -10.87
CA LEU A 589 -9.08 -13.36 -12.17
C LEU A 589 -8.62 -14.80 -12.44
N VAL A 590 -9.00 -15.75 -11.58
CA VAL A 590 -8.70 -17.19 -11.67
C VAL A 590 -8.82 -17.75 -13.10
N GLY A 591 -7.86 -18.57 -13.49
CA GLY A 591 -7.78 -19.17 -14.82
C GLY A 591 -7.30 -18.23 -15.94
N SER A 592 -7.02 -16.95 -15.67
CA SER A 592 -6.42 -16.06 -16.68
C SER A 592 -4.92 -16.31 -16.88
N ALA A 593 -4.40 -16.03 -18.07
CA ALA A 593 -2.98 -16.16 -18.37
C ALA A 593 -2.16 -14.99 -17.82
N TYR A 594 -1.25 -15.25 -16.88
CA TYR A 594 -0.35 -14.26 -16.26
C TYR A 594 1.12 -14.69 -16.35
N GLU A 595 2.04 -13.73 -16.30
CA GLU A 595 3.49 -13.95 -16.37
C GLU A 595 4.11 -13.88 -14.97
N TYR A 596 5.01 -14.82 -14.67
CA TYR A 596 5.79 -14.86 -13.43
C TYR A 596 7.22 -15.35 -13.68
N VAL A 597 8.08 -15.18 -12.68
CA VAL A 597 9.42 -15.77 -12.63
C VAL A 597 9.31 -17.09 -11.88
N ASP A 598 9.73 -18.17 -12.50
CA ASP A 598 9.80 -19.49 -11.88
C ASP A 598 11.09 -19.60 -11.06
N TYR A 599 10.91 -19.63 -9.74
CA TYR A 599 11.98 -19.75 -8.75
C TYR A 599 12.21 -21.20 -8.28
N THR A 600 11.57 -22.20 -8.92
CA THR A 600 11.83 -23.62 -8.64
C THR A 600 13.09 -24.16 -9.35
N ALA A 601 13.63 -23.39 -10.29
CA ALA A 601 14.94 -23.61 -10.89
C ALA A 601 16.08 -23.31 -9.91
N ALA A 602 17.29 -23.81 -10.20
CA ALA A 602 18.47 -23.48 -9.40
C ALA A 602 18.79 -21.97 -9.48
N PRO A 603 19.28 -21.34 -8.40
CA PRO A 603 19.61 -19.91 -8.39
C PRO A 603 20.50 -19.49 -9.58
N GLY A 604 20.05 -18.51 -10.35
CA GLY A 604 20.63 -18.07 -11.62
C GLY A 604 19.86 -18.52 -12.88
N ASP A 605 19.25 -19.71 -12.88
CA ASP A 605 18.45 -20.26 -14.01
C ASP A 605 16.94 -20.01 -13.84
N GLU A 606 16.54 -18.99 -13.06
CA GLU A 606 15.13 -18.61 -12.90
C GLU A 606 14.55 -18.11 -14.24
N ARG A 607 13.48 -18.75 -14.70
CA ARG A 607 12.91 -18.53 -16.05
C ARG A 607 11.61 -17.76 -15.98
N ARG A 608 11.39 -16.85 -16.94
CA ARG A 608 10.05 -16.24 -17.13
C ARG A 608 9.13 -17.25 -17.78
N THR A 609 7.94 -17.42 -17.21
CA THR A 609 6.95 -18.41 -17.64
C THR A 609 5.53 -17.84 -17.53
N VAL A 610 4.56 -18.54 -18.12
CA VAL A 610 3.14 -18.16 -18.11
C VAL A 610 2.31 -19.25 -17.46
N GLY A 611 1.49 -18.87 -16.48
CA GLY A 611 0.61 -19.76 -15.75
C GLY A 611 -0.86 -19.37 -15.86
N LEU A 612 -1.72 -20.25 -15.34
CA LEU A 612 -3.12 -19.92 -15.06
C LEU A 612 -3.21 -19.30 -13.66
N MET A 613 -3.85 -18.14 -13.56
CA MET A 613 -4.01 -17.38 -12.32
C MET A 613 -4.68 -18.26 -11.25
N PRO A 614 -4.08 -18.44 -10.06
CA PRO A 614 -4.76 -19.14 -8.96
C PRO A 614 -5.91 -18.28 -8.39
N PRO A 615 -6.85 -18.90 -7.63
CA PRO A 615 -7.90 -18.17 -6.93
C PRO A 615 -7.39 -17.01 -6.08
N SER A 616 -8.25 -16.03 -5.84
CA SER A 616 -8.00 -14.94 -4.90
C SER A 616 -8.41 -15.33 -3.47
N PRO A 617 -7.68 -14.89 -2.42
CA PRO A 617 -6.54 -13.97 -2.47
C PRO A 617 -5.21 -14.64 -2.85
N ASN A 618 -4.35 -13.93 -3.59
CA ASN A 618 -2.96 -14.32 -3.82
C ASN A 618 -2.06 -13.11 -4.12
N GLY A 619 -0.74 -13.30 -4.06
CA GLY A 619 0.26 -12.22 -4.24
C GLY A 619 0.33 -11.57 -5.62
N THR A 620 -0.39 -12.07 -6.64
CA THR A 620 -0.36 -11.48 -8.00
C THR A 620 -1.60 -10.64 -8.31
N GLN A 621 -2.81 -11.11 -7.98
CA GLN A 621 -4.05 -10.35 -8.20
C GLN A 621 -4.62 -9.70 -6.92
N GLY A 622 -4.01 -9.93 -5.76
CA GLY A 622 -4.60 -9.57 -4.48
C GLY A 622 -5.92 -10.29 -4.26
N PHE A 623 -6.91 -9.55 -3.77
CA PHE A 623 -8.31 -9.99 -3.69
C PHE A 623 -9.07 -9.93 -5.04
N GLY A 624 -8.40 -9.54 -6.13
CA GLY A 624 -8.94 -9.50 -7.49
C GLY A 624 -9.04 -8.08 -8.08
N ARG A 625 -9.67 -7.95 -9.25
CA ARG A 625 -9.83 -6.67 -9.93
C ARG A 625 -11.01 -5.87 -9.38
N VAL A 626 -10.79 -4.60 -9.03
CA VAL A 626 -11.86 -3.69 -8.57
C VAL A 626 -13.09 -3.65 -9.49
N ASN A 627 -14.27 -3.56 -8.90
CA ASN A 627 -15.55 -3.42 -9.60
C ASN A 627 -16.55 -2.66 -8.71
N LEU A 628 -16.78 -1.38 -9.03
CA LEU A 628 -17.64 -0.49 -8.24
C LEU A 628 -19.06 -1.04 -8.07
N ASN A 629 -19.63 -1.61 -9.14
CA ASN A 629 -21.00 -2.11 -9.10
C ASN A 629 -21.16 -3.23 -8.06
N ARG A 630 -20.16 -4.12 -7.94
CA ARG A 630 -20.12 -5.17 -6.90
C ARG A 630 -19.72 -4.63 -5.52
N SER A 631 -18.87 -3.60 -5.45
CA SER A 631 -18.52 -2.91 -4.20
C SER A 631 -19.71 -2.21 -3.54
N LEU A 632 -20.71 -1.78 -4.33
CA LEU A 632 -21.90 -1.10 -3.83
C LEU A 632 -23.07 -2.06 -3.51
N VAL A 633 -22.93 -3.38 -3.68
CA VAL A 633 -23.97 -4.36 -3.30
C VAL A 633 -24.15 -4.44 -1.78
N SER A 634 -23.11 -4.17 -0.99
CA SER A 634 -23.23 -3.96 0.46
C SER A 634 -24.10 -2.75 0.86
N LEU A 635 -24.59 -1.99 -0.13
CA LEU A 635 -25.56 -0.90 0.02
C LEU A 635 -26.94 -1.21 -0.59
N THR A 636 -27.29 -2.48 -0.84
CA THR A 636 -28.61 -2.93 -1.33
C THR A 636 -29.19 -4.03 -0.42
N GLU A 637 -30.34 -4.60 -0.76
CA GLU A 637 -30.94 -5.72 -0.01
C GLU A 637 -30.14 -7.04 -0.12
N ASP A 638 -29.19 -7.11 -1.08
CA ASP A 638 -28.26 -8.23 -1.29
C ASP A 638 -26.94 -8.08 -0.51
N GLY A 639 -26.81 -7.10 0.37
CA GLY A 639 -25.58 -6.89 1.13
C GLY A 639 -25.75 -6.03 2.38
N GLY A 640 -24.70 -5.95 3.19
CA GLY A 640 -24.74 -5.20 4.44
C GLY A 640 -23.36 -4.81 4.96
N ILE A 641 -23.39 -3.97 6.00
CA ILE A 641 -22.21 -3.44 6.69
C ILE A 641 -22.42 -3.64 8.19
N PHE A 642 -21.39 -4.15 8.85
CA PHE A 642 -21.28 -4.22 10.31
C PHE A 642 -20.03 -3.43 10.72
N LEU A 643 -20.26 -2.34 11.45
CA LEU A 643 -19.20 -1.57 12.10
C LEU A 643 -19.16 -1.97 13.56
N GLY A 644 -17.97 -2.22 14.08
CA GLY A 644 -17.76 -2.54 15.48
C GLY A 644 -16.51 -1.88 16.02
N GLU A 645 -16.50 -1.68 17.33
CA GLU A 645 -15.37 -1.17 18.08
C GLU A 645 -15.00 -2.18 19.15
N ALA A 646 -13.78 -2.70 19.10
CA ALA A 646 -13.25 -3.62 20.08
C ALA A 646 -12.46 -2.83 21.13
N ALA A 647 -12.80 -2.99 22.41
CA ALA A 647 -12.37 -2.08 23.47
C ALA A 647 -10.92 -2.29 23.91
N VAL A 648 -10.31 -1.19 24.35
CA VAL A 648 -8.96 -1.06 24.92
C VAL A 648 -9.06 -0.38 26.27
N ASN A 649 -8.54 -1.00 27.33
CA ASN A 649 -8.28 -0.32 28.59
C ASN A 649 -6.79 0.08 28.65
N ALA A 650 -6.52 1.37 28.81
CA ALA A 650 -5.17 1.95 28.79
C ALA A 650 -4.39 1.66 30.09
N GLY A 651 -4.15 0.38 30.38
CA GLY A 651 -3.43 -0.10 31.57
C GLY A 651 -3.81 -1.52 32.01
N ASN A 652 -4.94 -2.07 31.53
CA ASN A 652 -5.32 -3.46 31.75
C ASN A 652 -5.84 -4.05 30.42
N PRO A 653 -5.27 -5.15 29.91
CA PRO A 653 -5.80 -5.84 28.73
C PRO A 653 -7.17 -6.45 29.05
N LEU A 654 -8.11 -6.37 28.11
CA LEU A 654 -9.46 -6.90 28.29
C LEU A 654 -9.53 -8.40 27.92
N PRO A 655 -10.51 -9.16 28.45
CA PRO A 655 -10.75 -10.55 28.04
C PRO A 655 -11.03 -10.66 26.54
N GLN A 656 -10.91 -11.87 25.99
CA GLN A 656 -11.21 -12.14 24.58
C GLN A 656 -12.61 -11.63 24.24
N GLN A 657 -12.68 -10.68 23.31
CA GLN A 657 -13.93 -10.08 22.86
C GLN A 657 -14.40 -10.79 21.58
N THR A 658 -15.71 -10.97 21.47
CA THR A 658 -16.35 -11.47 20.25
C THR A 658 -17.47 -10.52 19.86
N ALA A 659 -17.52 -10.16 18.58
CA ALA A 659 -18.55 -9.29 18.01
C ALA A 659 -19.27 -10.05 16.89
N GLU A 660 -20.58 -10.25 17.04
CA GLU A 660 -21.40 -11.04 16.10
C GLU A 660 -22.47 -10.20 15.41
N GLN A 661 -22.67 -10.46 14.11
CA GLN A 661 -23.86 -10.06 13.37
C GLN A 661 -24.51 -11.32 12.79
N SER A 662 -25.74 -11.63 13.23
CA SER A 662 -26.58 -12.61 12.54
C SER A 662 -27.29 -11.97 11.34
N VAL A 663 -27.21 -12.63 10.19
CA VAL A 663 -27.80 -12.23 8.91
C VAL A 663 -28.79 -13.29 8.46
N THR A 664 -30.08 -12.96 8.55
CA THR A 664 -31.17 -13.79 8.01
C THR A 664 -31.28 -13.56 6.50
N LEU A 665 -31.41 -14.62 5.71
CA LEU A 665 -31.50 -14.50 4.26
C LEU A 665 -32.97 -14.37 3.80
N PRO A 666 -33.31 -13.40 2.92
CA PRO A 666 -34.56 -13.45 2.17
C PRO A 666 -34.66 -14.77 1.39
N THR A 667 -35.75 -15.51 1.59
CA THR A 667 -35.97 -16.86 1.04
C THR A 667 -36.30 -16.88 -0.47
N SER A 668 -36.32 -15.72 -1.13
CA SER A 668 -36.86 -15.53 -2.47
C SER A 668 -35.81 -15.45 -3.60
N ILE A 669 -34.50 -15.41 -3.31
CA ILE A 669 -33.47 -15.12 -4.31
C ILE A 669 -32.46 -16.27 -4.44
N ALA A 670 -32.34 -16.83 -5.64
CA ALA A 670 -31.30 -17.79 -6.00
C ALA A 670 -29.93 -17.10 -6.10
N ARG A 671 -29.18 -17.06 -4.99
CA ARG A 671 -27.87 -16.41 -4.90
C ARG A 671 -26.73 -17.39 -5.20
N SER A 672 -25.75 -16.94 -5.98
CA SER A 672 -24.67 -17.79 -6.51
C SER A 672 -23.48 -17.92 -5.54
N SER A 673 -23.06 -16.82 -4.93
CA SER A 673 -22.06 -16.80 -3.85
C SER A 673 -22.34 -15.72 -2.81
N LEU A 674 -21.74 -15.86 -1.62
CA LEU A 674 -21.60 -14.82 -0.61
C LEU A 674 -20.13 -14.44 -0.46
N ARG A 675 -19.83 -13.16 -0.32
CA ARG A 675 -18.54 -12.67 0.19
C ARG A 675 -18.72 -11.94 1.51
N VAL A 676 -17.82 -12.19 2.45
CA VAL A 676 -17.69 -11.42 3.70
C VAL A 676 -16.25 -10.94 3.81
N THR A 677 -16.04 -9.64 3.99
CA THR A 677 -14.70 -9.02 4.11
C THR A 677 -14.60 -8.27 5.43
N LEU A 678 -13.61 -8.60 6.26
CA LEU A 678 -13.21 -7.89 7.48
C LEU A 678 -11.98 -7.03 7.19
N THR A 679 -11.97 -5.79 7.69
CA THR A 679 -10.82 -4.89 7.69
C THR A 679 -10.70 -4.12 9.01
N TRP A 680 -9.49 -3.75 9.39
CA TRP A 680 -9.25 -2.77 10.45
C TRP A 680 -7.98 -1.96 10.18
N THR A 681 -7.89 -0.78 10.79
CA THR A 681 -6.68 0.07 10.75
C THR A 681 -5.77 -0.34 11.90
N ASP A 682 -4.74 -1.14 11.62
CA ASP A 682 -3.82 -1.74 12.60
C ASP A 682 -2.66 -0.78 12.94
N PRO A 683 -2.21 -0.68 14.20
CA PRO A 683 -1.08 0.18 14.60
C PRO A 683 0.26 -0.12 13.90
N PRO A 684 1.20 0.84 13.82
CA PRO A 684 2.47 0.67 13.10
C PRO A 684 3.39 -0.43 13.68
N GLY A 685 3.81 -1.36 12.82
CA GLY A 685 4.72 -2.45 13.14
C GLY A 685 4.69 -3.55 12.08
N ALA A 686 5.76 -4.34 11.95
CA ALA A 686 5.89 -5.36 10.91
C ALA A 686 4.80 -6.45 11.01
N GLN A 687 4.54 -6.91 12.22
CA GLN A 687 3.49 -7.88 12.55
C GLN A 687 2.13 -7.17 12.81
N LEU A 688 1.05 -7.95 12.86
CA LEU A 688 -0.23 -7.48 13.38
C LEU A 688 -0.07 -7.10 14.86
N GLN A 689 -0.41 -5.86 15.18
CA GLN A 689 -0.41 -5.38 16.57
C GLN A 689 -1.73 -5.77 17.25
N ASN A 690 -2.84 -5.70 16.52
CA ASN A 690 -4.17 -6.09 16.97
C ASN A 690 -4.69 -7.26 16.13
N SER A 691 -4.78 -8.46 16.73
CA SER A 691 -5.22 -9.67 16.03
C SER A 691 -6.74 -9.82 16.07
N LEU A 692 -7.40 -9.55 14.94
CA LEU A 692 -8.81 -9.86 14.70
C LEU A 692 -8.92 -11.03 13.71
N SER A 693 -9.96 -11.85 13.84
CA SER A 693 -10.25 -12.96 12.92
C SER A 693 -11.72 -13.01 12.53
N LEU A 694 -11.97 -13.18 11.23
CA LEU A 694 -13.28 -13.39 10.64
C LEU A 694 -13.64 -14.87 10.65
N ALA A 695 -14.79 -15.21 11.22
CA ALA A 695 -15.46 -16.49 11.02
C ALA A 695 -16.89 -16.26 10.50
N VAL A 696 -17.35 -17.09 9.58
CA VAL A 696 -18.69 -17.03 8.98
C VAL A 696 -19.33 -18.40 9.13
N ARG A 697 -20.34 -18.49 9.99
CA ARG A 697 -21.07 -19.72 10.29
C ARG A 697 -22.38 -19.76 9.50
N CYS A 698 -22.48 -20.68 8.55
CA CYS A 698 -23.67 -20.87 7.72
C CYS A 698 -24.42 -22.14 8.14
N THR A 699 -25.73 -22.07 8.33
CA THR A 699 -26.57 -23.24 8.62
C THR A 699 -27.27 -23.71 7.33
N ASP A 700 -27.04 -24.96 6.94
CA ASP A 700 -27.62 -25.53 5.73
C ASP A 700 -29.07 -26.04 5.92
N GLY A 701 -29.71 -26.48 4.84
CA GLY A 701 -31.06 -27.02 4.86
C GLY A 701 -31.29 -28.25 5.75
N SER A 702 -30.24 -28.94 6.21
CA SER A 702 -30.30 -30.05 7.17
C SER A 702 -30.13 -29.62 8.62
N GLY A 703 -29.81 -28.35 8.87
CA GLY A 703 -29.45 -27.82 10.19
C GLY A 703 -27.97 -27.98 10.56
N ALA A 704 -27.13 -28.49 9.65
CA ALA A 704 -25.69 -28.59 9.88
C ALA A 704 -25.00 -27.21 9.73
N ALA A 705 -24.06 -26.93 10.63
CA ALA A 705 -23.35 -25.65 10.68
C ALA A 705 -21.94 -25.78 10.07
N HIS A 706 -21.66 -24.97 9.05
CA HIS A 706 -20.38 -24.89 8.34
C HIS A 706 -19.68 -23.59 8.71
N ILE A 707 -18.37 -23.62 8.96
CA ILE A 707 -17.59 -22.44 9.39
C ILE A 707 -16.53 -22.10 8.35
N PHE A 708 -16.53 -20.86 7.88
CA PHE A 708 -15.58 -20.35 6.89
C PHE A 708 -14.78 -19.15 7.45
N PRO A 709 -13.44 -19.11 7.33
CA PRO A 709 -12.55 -20.14 6.83
C PRO A 709 -12.07 -21.06 7.97
N ALA A 710 -12.61 -22.27 8.10
CA ALA A 710 -11.99 -23.31 8.93
C ALA A 710 -10.61 -23.71 8.37
N ASP A 711 -10.50 -23.78 7.04
CA ASP A 711 -9.27 -24.00 6.29
C ASP A 711 -9.08 -22.90 5.24
N ILE A 712 -7.88 -22.31 5.18
CA ILE A 712 -7.45 -21.43 4.09
C ILE A 712 -6.78 -22.31 3.02
N PRO A 713 -7.19 -22.29 1.73
CA PRO A 713 -6.54 -23.07 0.68
C PRO A 713 -5.05 -22.73 0.53
N THR A 714 -4.17 -23.61 1.02
CA THR A 714 -2.73 -23.39 1.19
C THR A 714 -1.91 -23.58 -0.09
N ARG A 715 -2.25 -22.94 -1.23
CA ARG A 715 -1.44 -23.06 -2.46
C ARG A 715 -1.43 -21.82 -3.37
N CYS A 716 -0.33 -21.06 -3.34
CA CYS A 716 0.23 -20.50 -4.57
C CYS A 716 1.06 -21.62 -5.26
N PRO A 717 0.77 -22.02 -6.51
CA PRO A 717 1.38 -23.21 -7.13
C PRO A 717 2.87 -23.09 -7.49
N TRP A 718 3.53 -21.96 -7.17
CA TRP A 718 4.97 -21.73 -7.34
C TRP A 718 5.74 -21.57 -6.02
N GLU A 719 5.07 -21.66 -4.86
CA GLU A 719 5.74 -21.61 -3.56
C GLU A 719 6.18 -23.01 -3.11
N ILE A 720 7.47 -23.15 -2.81
CA ILE A 720 8.08 -24.42 -2.38
C ILE A 720 7.60 -24.84 -0.97
N ASN A 721 7.18 -23.88 -0.14
CA ASN A 721 6.53 -24.11 1.16
C ASN A 721 5.30 -23.21 1.29
N PRO A 722 4.06 -23.73 1.23
CA PRO A 722 2.87 -22.91 1.33
C PRO A 722 2.54 -22.52 2.77
N ILE A 723 2.20 -21.25 2.99
CA ILE A 723 1.80 -20.72 4.30
C ILE A 723 0.37 -20.12 4.22
N PRO A 724 -0.49 -20.25 5.25
CA PRO A 724 -1.86 -19.70 5.23
C PRO A 724 -1.91 -18.17 5.13
N PHE A 725 -1.97 -17.65 3.90
CA PHE A 725 -1.83 -16.22 3.54
C PHE A 725 -2.70 -15.19 4.30
N ALA A 726 -3.80 -15.60 4.93
CA ALA A 726 -4.72 -14.66 5.58
C ALA A 726 -4.42 -14.38 7.05
N ALA A 727 -3.55 -15.18 7.71
CA ALA A 727 -3.31 -15.08 9.16
C ALA A 727 -2.64 -13.76 9.59
N ASN A 728 -1.74 -13.22 8.76
CA ASN A 728 -0.92 -12.04 9.10
C ASN A 728 -1.50 -10.71 8.57
N SER A 729 -2.73 -10.70 8.05
CA SER A 729 -3.33 -9.57 7.34
C SER A 729 -4.43 -8.87 8.15
N ASN A 730 -4.42 -7.55 8.18
CA ASN A 730 -5.50 -6.69 8.70
C ASN A 730 -6.69 -6.56 7.73
N THR A 731 -6.77 -7.48 6.77
CA THR A 731 -7.83 -7.61 5.77
C THR A 731 -7.99 -9.09 5.44
N GLN A 732 -9.19 -9.61 5.69
CA GLN A 732 -9.54 -11.02 5.51
C GLN A 732 -10.84 -11.11 4.71
N ARG A 733 -10.96 -12.07 3.79
CA ARG A 733 -12.18 -12.28 3.00
C ARG A 733 -12.54 -13.76 2.92
N ALA A 734 -13.73 -14.11 3.39
CA ALA A 734 -14.38 -15.38 3.10
C ALA A 734 -15.19 -15.26 1.79
N THR A 735 -15.21 -16.32 0.98
CA THR A 735 -16.07 -16.43 -0.21
C THR A 735 -16.70 -17.83 -0.22
N ILE A 736 -18.02 -17.87 -0.24
CA ILE A 736 -18.83 -19.07 -0.02
C ILE A 736 -19.69 -19.29 -1.27
N GLY A 737 -19.37 -20.32 -2.05
CA GLY A 737 -20.15 -20.70 -3.23
C GLY A 737 -21.44 -21.43 -2.86
N ASN A 738 -22.39 -21.49 -3.81
CA ASN A 738 -23.69 -22.14 -3.65
C ASN A 738 -24.48 -21.65 -2.42
N ALA A 739 -24.50 -20.32 -2.24
CA ALA A 739 -25.05 -19.67 -1.06
C ALA A 739 -26.54 -20.00 -0.81
N HIS A 740 -27.28 -20.35 -1.86
CA HIS A 740 -28.67 -20.83 -1.82
C HIS A 740 -28.90 -22.10 -0.96
N ASN A 741 -27.85 -22.83 -0.58
CA ASN A 741 -27.95 -23.99 0.31
C ASN A 741 -28.12 -23.61 1.80
N TYR A 742 -27.78 -22.37 2.18
CA TYR A 742 -27.71 -21.92 3.59
C TYR A 742 -28.95 -21.11 4.01
N GLN A 743 -30.14 -21.62 3.69
CA GLN A 743 -31.41 -20.92 3.86
C GLN A 743 -31.81 -20.68 5.33
N GLN A 744 -31.20 -21.42 6.28
CA GLN A 744 -31.53 -21.31 7.70
C GLN A 744 -30.79 -20.15 8.42
N GLY A 745 -29.88 -19.45 7.74
CA GLY A 745 -29.23 -18.23 8.24
C GLY A 745 -27.70 -18.29 8.27
N ILE A 746 -27.09 -17.12 8.39
CA ILE A 746 -25.63 -16.93 8.40
C ILE A 746 -25.25 -16.01 9.56
N ASN A 747 -24.45 -16.49 10.50
CA ASN A 747 -23.84 -15.67 11.55
C ASN A 747 -22.43 -15.28 11.12
N ILE A 748 -22.12 -13.99 11.17
CA ILE A 748 -20.79 -13.44 10.91
C ILE A 748 -20.18 -13.03 12.26
N THR A 749 -19.09 -13.69 12.62
CA THR A 749 -18.40 -13.55 13.89
C THR A 749 -17.03 -12.91 13.67
N VAL A 750 -16.70 -11.88 14.47
CA VAL A 750 -15.34 -11.33 14.57
C VAL A 750 -14.81 -11.64 15.97
N ASN A 751 -13.80 -12.51 16.05
CA ASN A 751 -13.11 -12.79 17.30
C ASN A 751 -11.87 -11.91 17.42
N ILE A 752 -11.70 -11.27 18.56
CA ILE A 752 -10.55 -10.40 18.90
C ILE A 752 -9.58 -11.22 19.76
N ASN A 753 -8.54 -11.76 19.11
CA ASN A 753 -7.67 -12.82 19.65
C ASN A 753 -6.42 -12.29 20.37
N SER A 754 -6.37 -10.99 20.64
CA SER A 754 -5.32 -10.35 21.42
C SER A 754 -5.91 -9.13 22.10
N PRO A 755 -5.45 -8.75 23.30
CA PRO A 755 -5.74 -7.43 23.81
C PRO A 755 -5.12 -6.40 22.88
N ILE A 756 -5.96 -5.45 22.49
CA ILE A 756 -5.65 -4.43 21.50
C ILE A 756 -4.71 -3.41 22.14
N GLN A 757 -3.61 -3.10 21.45
CA GLN A 757 -2.64 -2.13 21.93
C GLN A 757 -3.22 -0.71 21.85
N PRO A 758 -3.19 0.07 22.95
CA PRO A 758 -3.55 1.49 22.92
C PRO A 758 -2.50 2.24 22.10
N TYR A 759 -2.86 2.68 20.89
CA TYR A 759 -1.98 3.50 20.07
C TYR A 759 -2.20 4.98 20.32
N ASN A 760 -1.10 5.72 20.21
CA ASN A 760 -1.03 7.16 20.45
C ASN A 760 -1.62 7.92 19.25
N ILE A 761 -2.79 8.55 19.42
CA ILE A 761 -3.16 9.68 18.56
C ILE A 761 -2.40 10.90 19.11
N PRO A 762 -1.44 11.47 18.36
CA PRO A 762 -0.77 12.68 18.80
C PRO A 762 -1.80 13.81 18.97
N PRO A 763 -1.63 14.72 19.94
CA PRO A 763 -2.57 15.83 20.11
C PRO A 763 -2.66 16.65 18.82
N PRO A 764 -3.84 17.20 18.46
CA PRO A 764 -3.99 18.03 17.26
C PRO A 764 -2.92 19.13 17.23
N ARG A 765 -2.13 19.18 16.15
CA ARG A 765 -0.95 20.05 16.05
C ARG A 765 -1.37 21.51 16.33
N GLY A 766 -0.83 22.08 17.42
CA GLY A 766 -1.19 23.42 17.92
C GLY A 766 -1.72 23.43 19.37
N GLY A 767 -2.15 22.29 19.91
CA GLY A 767 -2.52 22.16 21.32
C GLY A 767 -1.45 21.46 22.16
N ASN A 768 -1.08 22.06 23.31
CA ASN A 768 -0.31 21.39 24.38
C ASN A 768 -1.18 20.39 25.18
N GLY A 769 -2.07 19.67 24.49
CA GLY A 769 -2.96 18.67 25.09
C GLY A 769 -2.24 17.34 25.31
N PRO A 770 -2.75 16.50 26.24
CA PRO A 770 -2.25 15.14 26.38
C PRO A 770 -2.49 14.32 25.09
N VAL A 771 -1.60 13.36 24.83
CA VAL A 771 -1.80 12.32 23.81
C VAL A 771 -3.12 11.61 24.06
N VAL A 772 -3.96 11.51 23.04
CA VAL A 772 -5.26 10.83 23.15
C VAL A 772 -5.08 9.37 22.75
N HIS A 773 -4.96 8.49 23.74
CA HIS A 773 -4.98 7.05 23.47
C HIS A 773 -6.36 6.65 22.93
N ARG A 774 -6.41 5.98 21.77
CA ARG A 774 -7.70 5.48 21.27
C ARG A 774 -8.12 4.27 22.10
N ALA A 775 -9.23 4.42 22.83
CA ALA A 775 -9.74 3.38 23.74
C ALA A 775 -10.46 2.22 23.00
N THR A 776 -10.39 2.18 21.66
CA THR A 776 -11.00 1.15 20.82
C THR A 776 -10.19 0.91 19.53
N GLN A 777 -10.23 -0.32 19.02
CA GLN A 777 -9.93 -0.64 17.63
C GLN A 777 -11.26 -0.66 16.84
N PRO A 778 -11.54 0.34 15.99
CA PRO A 778 -12.63 0.25 15.03
C PRO A 778 -12.27 -0.77 13.94
N PHE A 779 -13.26 -1.57 13.55
CA PHE A 779 -13.19 -2.49 12.42
C PHE A 779 -14.46 -2.39 11.57
N ALA A 780 -14.33 -2.78 10.30
CA ALA A 780 -15.43 -2.80 9.35
C ALA A 780 -15.53 -4.19 8.72
N VAL A 781 -16.71 -4.80 8.86
CA VAL A 781 -17.11 -5.99 8.09
C VAL A 781 -18.14 -5.57 7.05
N VAL A 782 -17.95 -6.03 5.81
CA VAL A 782 -18.92 -5.82 4.74
C VAL A 782 -19.21 -7.14 4.05
N TRP A 783 -20.49 -7.40 3.78
CA TRP A 783 -20.94 -8.60 3.08
C TRP A 783 -21.81 -8.27 1.88
N ALA A 784 -21.79 -9.16 0.88
CA ALA A 784 -22.57 -9.03 -0.34
C ALA A 784 -22.73 -10.38 -1.02
N PHE A 785 -23.94 -10.67 -1.51
CA PHE A 785 -24.20 -11.77 -2.42
C PHE A 785 -23.84 -11.39 -3.86
N ASP A 786 -23.50 -12.39 -4.67
CA ASP A 786 -23.62 -12.25 -6.12
C ASP A 786 -25.01 -12.70 -6.59
N ALA A 787 -25.54 -11.97 -7.57
CA ALA A 787 -26.62 -12.45 -8.42
C ALA A 787 -26.23 -13.74 -9.16
N SER A 788 -27.24 -14.50 -9.60
CA SER A 788 -27.10 -15.69 -10.44
C SER A 788 -26.61 -15.38 -11.85
#